data_AF-K0MI95-F1
#
_entry.id   AF-K0MI95-F1
#
_cell.length_a   1.000
_cell.length_b   1.000
_cell.length_c   1.000
_cell.angle_alpha   90.00
_cell.angle_beta   90.00
_cell.angle_gamma   90.00
#
_symmetry.space_group_name_H-M   'P 1'
#
loop_
_entity.id
_entity.type
_entity.pdbx_description
1 polymer ?
#
loop_
_entity_poly.entity_id
_entity_poly.type
_entity_poly.pdbx_seq_one_letter_code
_entity_poly.pdbx_strand_id
1 'polypeptide(L)'
;MRNECIQAVAQAIGRSITQAEAQGIEARILDQMKQLARKDPAAWQQMSREARLRAAAAEASKGVLVTASKQKQRVALTIIAHDRVMNRYAALRGEGKKPFAAVARILDDASRFTRGVSNEYFSGLIDTFNAVSPRFLGMIEDAREAADLVREIFGEATGNAMAAKGARAWLDTVEAMRQRFNASGGDVAKLDYGYLPQPHDDVRVARAGQAKWVEDILPLLDRARYVDENGVRLDDAQLADMLGKAWETIATGGLNKLEPGKSQGHGMRANRGSEHRAIHFKDAASYLEYAKNYNRGGILSAMQGHVSRLANDIGLVEEFGPNPEVQFRFLHDTARKTGEADLVGPYLVRTAEMWDVLTGKAGQAVNVRLAEVAQGARNIEVFGKLGSAFISSITDLPTYFVTTGFNRLGMVDATINLVRSFGKDTADYANRAGLVADSIISDMNRWAEGNIGKGWTAKLANATMKASLLEAWTDAVRRGFSVTMMGALGKITRTTWAALDAGDRLRLERKGVTETDFKVWQLATPENWRGSQMLTLQAVRGIDEAKLQAAGLTVRDQNRAVARLLGTIADESEFASLGQDLNTRAAISRGTQKGTFAGEFLRSLALFKGFPLAMISRHWGRAAEQWRVGDKASAVAYSAALATGLTTFGAIAIQLKDLINGKDPRDMTTAKFWGAAFAQGGGVGIFGDVLYTGMGGQNRAGLPNWMNLAGPVIGSAFEAADLTFGNIGQAARGEDTHAGAEALRFARSHAPFVNLWYTKGALDHAGLQDLQEYLSPGYLQRMRERAHKDWGQDFWWRPGEGLPDRAPDMENALGR
;
A
#
# COMPACT_ATOMS: atom_id res chain seq x y z
N MET A 1 20.75 -1.88 -44.14
CA MET A 1 21.95 -2.74 -44.34
C MET A 1 22.08 -3.10 -45.81
N ARG A 2 23.28 -2.96 -46.42
CA ARG A 2 23.51 -3.33 -47.83
C ARG A 2 23.46 -4.85 -48.03
N ASN A 3 23.08 -5.31 -49.23
CA ASN A 3 23.02 -6.75 -49.55
C ASN A 3 24.37 -7.46 -49.36
N GLU A 4 25.48 -6.79 -49.65
CA GLU A 4 26.84 -7.32 -49.45
C GLU A 4 27.10 -7.64 -47.96
N CYS A 5 26.64 -6.78 -47.05
CA CYS A 5 26.77 -7.01 -45.61
C CYS A 5 25.88 -8.16 -45.13
N ILE A 6 24.68 -8.28 -45.69
CA ILE A 6 23.75 -9.40 -45.41
C ILE A 6 24.39 -10.72 -45.82
N GLN A 7 25.00 -10.78 -47.02
CA GLN A 7 25.71 -11.96 -47.52
C GLN A 7 26.94 -12.30 -46.65
N ALA A 8 27.74 -11.30 -46.27
CA ALA A 8 28.91 -11.50 -45.41
C ALA A 8 28.52 -12.05 -44.02
N VAL A 9 27.46 -11.51 -43.41
CA VAL A 9 26.91 -12.03 -42.14
C VAL A 9 26.40 -13.45 -42.34
N ALA A 10 25.65 -13.71 -43.42
CA ALA A 10 25.10 -15.03 -43.71
C ALA A 10 26.20 -16.10 -43.89
N GLN A 11 27.30 -15.74 -44.56
CA GLN A 11 28.47 -16.60 -44.73
C GLN A 11 29.17 -16.86 -43.39
N ALA A 12 29.31 -15.85 -42.54
CA ALA A 12 29.95 -15.99 -41.23
C ALA A 12 29.15 -16.87 -40.25
N ILE A 13 27.81 -16.82 -40.28
CA ILE A 13 26.94 -17.63 -39.40
C ILE A 13 26.49 -18.95 -40.03
N GLY A 14 26.81 -19.21 -41.30
CA GLY A 14 26.45 -20.43 -42.02
C GLY A 14 24.95 -20.56 -42.37
N ARG A 15 24.18 -19.47 -42.33
CA ARG A 15 22.75 -19.44 -42.73
C ARG A 15 22.34 -18.07 -43.24
N SER A 16 21.28 -18.00 -44.04
CA SER A 16 20.65 -16.71 -44.37
C SER A 16 20.06 -16.04 -43.12
N ILE A 17 20.07 -14.71 -43.13
CA ILE A 17 19.40 -13.89 -42.10
C ILE A 17 18.11 -13.31 -42.65
N THR A 18 17.11 -13.18 -41.79
CA THR A 18 15.85 -12.51 -42.12
C THR A 18 16.04 -11.00 -42.22
N GLN A 19 15.11 -10.31 -42.88
CA GLN A 19 15.14 -8.84 -42.96
C GLN A 19 15.08 -8.19 -41.56
N ALA A 20 14.32 -8.78 -40.63
CA ALA A 20 14.24 -8.33 -39.25
C ALA A 20 15.57 -8.50 -38.50
N GLU A 21 16.30 -9.60 -38.72
CA GLU A 21 17.64 -9.81 -38.16
C GLU A 21 18.65 -8.80 -38.70
N ALA A 22 18.62 -8.53 -40.01
CA ALA A 22 19.47 -7.52 -40.63
C ALA A 22 19.21 -6.12 -40.05
N GLN A 23 17.94 -5.73 -39.93
CA GLN A 23 17.55 -4.46 -39.29
C GLN A 23 17.98 -4.41 -37.82
N GLY A 24 17.84 -5.51 -37.09
CA GLY A 24 18.24 -5.61 -35.69
C GLY A 24 19.75 -5.45 -35.47
N ILE A 25 20.57 -6.01 -36.35
CA ILE A 25 22.04 -5.84 -36.31
C ILE A 25 22.40 -4.37 -36.57
N GLU A 26 21.83 -3.77 -37.61
CA GLU A 26 22.07 -2.36 -37.96
C GLU A 26 21.64 -1.42 -36.83
N ALA A 27 20.44 -1.63 -36.27
CA ALA A 27 19.92 -0.85 -35.16
C ALA A 27 20.82 -0.91 -33.92
N ARG A 28 21.35 -2.10 -33.58
CA ARG A 28 22.28 -2.26 -32.44
C ARG A 28 23.59 -1.50 -32.66
N ILE A 29 24.15 -1.57 -33.86
CA ILE A 29 25.38 -0.84 -34.18
C ILE A 29 25.12 0.66 -34.09
N LEU A 30 24.03 1.16 -34.68
CA LEU A 30 23.67 2.58 -34.62
C LEU A 30 23.41 3.06 -33.19
N ASP A 31 22.75 2.25 -32.35
CA ASP A 31 22.54 2.58 -30.94
C ASP A 31 23.88 2.67 -30.19
N GLN A 32 24.80 1.72 -30.42
CA GLN A 32 26.15 1.79 -29.84
C GLN A 32 26.97 2.96 -30.36
N MET A 33 26.81 3.34 -31.64
CA MET A 33 27.42 4.57 -32.16
C MET A 33 26.94 5.79 -31.38
N LYS A 34 25.63 5.92 -31.14
CA LYS A 34 25.05 7.01 -30.34
C LYS A 34 25.54 6.98 -28.89
N GLN A 35 25.62 5.81 -28.28
CA GLN A 35 26.10 5.66 -26.90
C GLN A 35 27.57 6.04 -26.75
N LEU A 36 28.44 5.58 -27.65
CA LEU A 36 29.86 5.93 -27.66
C LEU A 36 30.06 7.42 -27.98
N ALA A 37 29.32 7.94 -28.95
CA ALA A 37 29.32 9.36 -29.30
C ALA A 37 28.95 10.27 -28.13
N ARG A 38 27.99 9.85 -27.28
CA ARG A 38 27.60 10.61 -26.08
C ARG A 38 28.68 10.66 -25.01
N LYS A 39 29.48 9.59 -24.88
CA LYS A 39 30.51 9.50 -23.82
C LYS A 39 31.65 10.48 -24.05
N ASP A 40 32.11 10.58 -25.29
CA ASP A 40 33.15 11.53 -25.68
C ASP A 40 32.91 12.01 -27.13
N PRO A 41 32.07 13.05 -27.31
CA PRO A 41 31.74 13.56 -28.64
C PRO A 41 32.97 14.07 -29.39
N ALA A 42 33.93 14.68 -28.68
CA ALA A 42 35.11 15.27 -29.30
C ALA A 42 36.04 14.19 -29.86
N ALA A 43 36.37 13.17 -29.08
CA ALA A 43 37.16 12.04 -29.56
C ALA A 43 36.42 11.27 -30.66
N TRP A 44 35.10 11.06 -30.51
CA TRP A 44 34.28 10.35 -31.49
C TRP A 44 34.27 11.05 -32.85
N GLN A 45 34.13 12.38 -32.86
CA GLN A 45 34.14 13.18 -34.08
C GLN A 45 35.48 13.14 -34.81
N GLN A 46 36.60 12.92 -34.11
CA GLN A 46 37.93 12.79 -34.73
C GLN A 46 38.17 11.41 -35.37
N MET A 47 37.38 10.39 -35.02
CA MET A 47 37.48 9.06 -35.62
C MET A 47 36.96 9.05 -37.06
N SER A 48 37.62 8.28 -37.93
CA SER A 48 37.08 7.99 -39.27
C SER A 48 35.78 7.19 -39.17
N ARG A 49 34.92 7.28 -40.20
CA ARG A 49 33.66 6.52 -40.26
C ARG A 49 33.87 5.01 -40.04
N GLU A 50 34.93 4.46 -40.61
CA GLU A 50 35.29 3.04 -40.46
C GLU A 50 35.71 2.71 -39.01
N ALA A 51 36.51 3.57 -38.38
CA ALA A 51 36.91 3.39 -36.98
C ALA A 51 35.70 3.45 -36.03
N ARG A 52 34.76 4.38 -36.25
CA ARG A 52 33.51 4.47 -35.49
C ARG A 52 32.66 3.21 -35.63
N LEU A 53 32.47 2.74 -36.86
CA LEU A 53 31.73 1.50 -37.14
C LEU A 53 32.38 0.28 -36.49
N ARG A 54 33.72 0.16 -36.54
CA ARG A 54 34.45 -0.93 -35.85
C ARG A 54 34.29 -0.86 -34.34
N ALA A 55 34.43 0.32 -33.73
CA ALA A 55 34.27 0.50 -32.30
C ALA A 55 32.84 0.17 -31.84
N ALA A 56 31.83 0.68 -32.55
CA ALA A 56 30.42 0.39 -32.26
C ALA A 56 30.08 -1.09 -32.50
N ALA A 57 30.62 -1.72 -33.55
CA ALA A 57 30.43 -3.15 -33.79
C ALA A 57 31.07 -4.02 -32.70
N ALA A 58 32.26 -3.63 -32.20
CA ALA A 58 32.91 -4.32 -31.10
C ALA A 58 32.06 -4.23 -29.81
N GLU A 59 31.52 -3.05 -29.50
CA GLU A 59 30.66 -2.88 -28.34
C GLU A 59 29.29 -3.56 -28.51
N ALA A 60 28.70 -3.50 -29.71
CA ALA A 60 27.47 -4.22 -30.03
C ALA A 60 27.65 -5.74 -29.88
N SER A 61 28.81 -6.29 -30.26
CA SER A 61 29.16 -7.70 -30.06
C SER A 61 29.22 -8.07 -28.57
N LYS A 62 29.89 -7.25 -27.75
CA LYS A 62 29.85 -7.43 -26.27
C LYS A 62 28.42 -7.35 -25.73
N GLY A 63 27.62 -6.42 -26.24
CA GLY A 63 26.20 -6.26 -25.88
C GLY A 63 25.37 -7.51 -26.21
N VAL A 64 25.67 -8.22 -27.30
CA VAL A 64 25.05 -9.52 -27.63
C VAL A 64 25.41 -10.57 -26.57
N LEU A 65 26.67 -10.66 -26.15
CA LEU A 65 27.08 -11.57 -25.07
C LEU A 65 26.40 -11.24 -23.73
N VAL A 66 26.28 -9.95 -23.39
CA VAL A 66 25.55 -9.50 -22.20
C VAL A 66 24.07 -9.89 -22.29
N THR A 67 23.43 -9.66 -23.44
CA THR A 67 22.03 -10.05 -23.68
C THR A 67 21.83 -11.56 -23.57
N ALA A 68 22.74 -12.36 -24.13
CA ALA A 68 22.71 -13.82 -24.05
C ALA A 68 22.91 -14.32 -22.61
N SER A 69 23.87 -13.75 -21.88
CA SER A 69 24.09 -14.02 -20.46
C SER A 69 22.85 -13.67 -19.63
N LYS A 70 22.21 -12.54 -19.93
CA LYS A 70 20.95 -12.12 -19.28
C LYS A 70 19.81 -13.08 -19.55
N GLN A 71 19.69 -13.57 -20.79
CA GLN A 71 18.70 -14.58 -21.14
C GLN A 71 18.97 -15.90 -20.39
N LYS A 72 20.21 -16.36 -20.32
CA LYS A 72 20.61 -17.54 -19.53
C LYS A 72 20.26 -17.37 -18.05
N GLN A 73 20.57 -16.21 -17.47
CA GLN A 73 20.20 -15.87 -16.10
C GLN A 73 18.69 -15.95 -15.89
N ARG A 74 17.89 -15.35 -16.78
CA ARG A 74 16.42 -15.37 -16.70
C ARG A 74 15.85 -16.79 -16.81
N VAL A 75 16.42 -17.65 -17.66
CA VAL A 75 16.02 -19.06 -17.76
C VAL A 75 16.30 -19.78 -16.44
N ALA A 76 17.50 -19.63 -15.87
CA ALA A 76 17.85 -20.25 -14.58
C ALA A 76 16.93 -19.76 -13.44
N LEU A 77 16.65 -18.46 -13.39
CA LEU A 77 15.74 -17.88 -12.40
C LEU A 77 14.29 -18.37 -12.56
N THR A 78 13.82 -18.52 -13.80
CA THR A 78 12.51 -19.13 -14.08
C THR A 78 12.44 -20.56 -13.58
N ILE A 79 13.48 -21.38 -13.83
CA ILE A 79 13.54 -22.77 -13.36
C ILE A 79 13.47 -22.83 -11.83
N ILE A 80 14.29 -22.02 -11.14
CA ILE A 80 14.32 -21.97 -9.66
C ILE A 80 12.96 -21.53 -9.09
N ALA A 81 12.35 -20.50 -9.69
CA ALA A 81 11.05 -20.01 -9.23
C ALA A 81 9.93 -21.03 -9.48
N HIS A 82 9.96 -21.69 -10.64
CA HIS A 82 9.02 -22.73 -10.99
C HIS A 82 9.08 -23.90 -10.01
N ASP A 83 10.29 -24.43 -9.77
CA ASP A 83 10.52 -25.49 -8.80
C ASP A 83 10.01 -25.12 -7.41
N ARG A 84 10.36 -23.93 -6.91
CA ARG A 84 9.88 -23.44 -5.61
C ARG A 84 8.36 -23.38 -5.52
N VAL A 85 7.71 -22.75 -6.51
CA VAL A 85 6.26 -22.55 -6.52
C VAL A 85 5.54 -23.89 -6.62
N MET A 86 6.01 -24.79 -7.48
CA MET A 86 5.38 -26.10 -7.69
C MET A 86 5.63 -27.06 -6.53
N ASN A 87 6.81 -27.06 -5.92
CA ASN A 87 7.09 -27.84 -4.71
C ASN A 87 6.27 -27.34 -3.53
N ARG A 88 6.13 -26.03 -3.36
CA ARG A 88 5.23 -25.46 -2.35
C ARG A 88 3.78 -25.84 -2.61
N TYR A 89 3.32 -25.79 -3.86
CA TYR A 89 1.98 -26.23 -4.23
C TYR A 89 1.78 -27.71 -3.89
N ALA A 90 2.70 -28.59 -4.28
CA ALA A 90 2.65 -30.02 -3.99
C ALA A 90 2.64 -30.32 -2.48
N ALA A 91 3.48 -29.62 -1.70
CA ALA A 91 3.51 -29.75 -0.25
C ALA A 91 2.15 -29.37 0.38
N LEU A 92 1.59 -28.22 0.00
CA LEU A 92 0.27 -27.78 0.48
C LEU A 92 -0.85 -28.76 0.10
N ARG A 93 -0.76 -29.39 -1.09
CA ARG A 93 -1.68 -30.45 -1.51
C ARG A 93 -1.53 -31.70 -0.64
N GLY A 94 -0.29 -32.07 -0.31
CA GLY A 94 0.02 -33.16 0.62
C GLY A 94 -0.51 -32.90 2.03
N GLU A 95 -0.51 -31.64 2.48
CA GLU A 95 -1.15 -31.19 3.74
C GLU A 95 -2.69 -31.14 3.66
N GLY A 96 -3.29 -31.61 2.58
CA GLY A 96 -4.74 -31.68 2.38
C GLY A 96 -5.42 -30.34 2.07
N LYS A 97 -4.68 -29.30 1.67
CA LYS A 97 -5.31 -28.05 1.16
C LYS A 97 -5.92 -28.31 -0.22
N LYS A 98 -7.12 -27.76 -0.48
CA LYS A 98 -7.74 -27.76 -1.81
C LYS A 98 -6.84 -27.07 -2.86
N PRO A 99 -6.97 -27.38 -4.17
CA PRO A 99 -6.10 -26.85 -5.23
C PRO A 99 -5.99 -25.33 -5.21
N PHE A 100 -7.12 -24.62 -5.36
CA PHE A 100 -7.13 -23.16 -5.33
C PHE A 100 -6.77 -22.58 -3.95
N ALA A 101 -7.07 -23.29 -2.85
CA ALA A 101 -6.62 -22.86 -1.52
C ALA A 101 -5.09 -22.91 -1.37
N ALA A 102 -4.41 -23.86 -2.03
CA ALA A 102 -2.95 -23.91 -2.10
C ALA A 102 -2.39 -22.75 -2.95
N VAL A 103 -3.02 -22.45 -4.10
CA VAL A 103 -2.68 -21.27 -4.91
C VAL A 103 -2.83 -19.98 -4.09
N ALA A 104 -3.97 -19.81 -3.41
CA ALA A 104 -4.23 -18.67 -2.54
C ALA A 104 -3.17 -18.50 -1.45
N ARG A 105 -2.68 -19.60 -0.87
CA ARG A 105 -1.60 -19.56 0.13
C ARG A 105 -0.27 -19.10 -0.48
N ILE A 106 0.07 -19.53 -1.68
CA ILE A 106 1.27 -19.07 -2.38
C ILE A 106 1.18 -17.56 -2.68
N LEU A 107 0.00 -17.07 -3.07
CA LEU A 107 -0.22 -15.64 -3.28
C LEU A 107 -0.10 -14.83 -1.99
N ASP A 108 -0.59 -15.37 -0.87
CA ASP A 108 -0.46 -14.78 0.47
C ASP A 108 1.01 -14.74 0.93
N ASP A 109 1.76 -15.83 0.72
CA ASP A 109 3.21 -15.91 0.97
C ASP A 109 3.98 -14.85 0.16
N ALA A 110 3.61 -14.64 -1.11
CA ALA A 110 4.19 -13.61 -1.95
C ALA A 110 3.78 -12.19 -1.52
N SER A 111 2.53 -11.97 -1.10
CA SER A 111 2.06 -10.68 -0.57
C SER A 111 2.79 -10.27 0.71
N ARG A 112 3.09 -11.23 1.61
CA ARG A 112 3.93 -10.97 2.78
C ARG A 112 5.35 -10.61 2.38
N PHE A 113 5.91 -11.36 1.42
CA PHE A 113 7.26 -11.13 0.93
C PHE A 113 7.42 -9.74 0.31
N THR A 114 6.51 -9.33 -0.59
CA THR A 114 6.53 -8.00 -1.23
C THR A 114 6.42 -6.88 -0.20
N ARG A 115 5.63 -7.08 0.85
CA ARG A 115 5.56 -6.14 1.98
C ARG A 115 6.88 -6.05 2.75
N GLY A 116 7.54 -7.17 3.00
CA GLY A 116 8.86 -7.17 3.63
C GLY A 116 9.91 -6.40 2.81
N VAL A 117 9.90 -6.58 1.48
CA VAL A 117 10.74 -5.79 0.55
C VAL A 117 10.40 -4.30 0.64
N SER A 118 9.12 -3.95 0.67
CA SER A 118 8.65 -2.57 0.81
C SER A 118 9.15 -1.94 2.11
N ASN A 119 8.94 -2.62 3.24
CA ASN A 119 9.34 -2.16 4.57
C ASN A 119 10.86 -1.94 4.67
N GLU A 120 11.65 -2.83 4.08
CA GLU A 120 13.11 -2.70 4.00
C GLU A 120 13.49 -1.37 3.33
N TYR A 121 13.03 -1.13 2.10
CA TYR A 121 13.47 0.03 1.35
C TYR A 121 12.86 1.34 1.86
N PHE A 122 11.65 1.32 2.41
CA PHE A 122 11.10 2.50 3.07
C PHE A 122 11.85 2.89 4.34
N SER A 123 12.46 1.93 5.06
CA SER A 123 13.32 2.27 6.20
C SER A 123 14.59 3.01 5.78
N GLY A 124 15.12 2.71 4.58
CA GLY A 124 16.24 3.45 4.00
C GLY A 124 15.91 4.89 3.62
N LEU A 125 14.62 5.23 3.48
CA LEU A 125 14.16 6.56 3.06
C LEU A 125 13.75 7.48 4.21
N ILE A 126 13.86 7.06 5.47
CA ILE A 126 13.46 7.89 6.63
C ILE A 126 14.16 9.25 6.60
N ASP A 127 15.46 9.27 6.32
CA ASP A 127 16.23 10.52 6.21
C ASP A 127 15.80 11.38 5.02
N THR A 128 15.44 10.76 3.90
CA THR A 128 14.87 11.45 2.72
C THR A 128 13.55 12.14 3.08
N PHE A 129 12.69 11.52 3.87
CA PHE A 129 11.42 12.12 4.27
C PHE A 129 11.57 13.18 5.36
N ASN A 130 12.47 12.95 6.32
CA ASN A 130 12.81 13.95 7.34
C ASN A 130 13.42 15.21 6.73
N ALA A 131 14.04 15.11 5.55
CA ALA A 131 14.64 16.24 4.85
C ALA A 131 13.62 17.24 4.26
N VAL A 132 12.33 16.89 4.19
CA VAL A 132 11.28 17.71 3.54
C VAL A 132 10.15 18.10 4.52
N SER A 133 10.36 17.84 5.82
CA SER A 133 9.51 18.21 6.98
C SER A 133 8.06 18.60 6.63
N PRO A 134 7.16 17.63 6.39
CA PRO A 134 5.80 17.95 5.98
C PRO A 134 5.08 18.83 7.03
N ARG A 135 4.65 20.04 6.66
CA ARG A 135 3.91 20.94 7.57
C ARG A 135 2.42 20.59 7.59
N PHE A 136 1.73 20.98 8.68
CA PHE A 136 0.28 20.86 8.85
C PHE A 136 -0.22 19.41 8.64
N LEU A 137 0.15 18.49 9.55
CA LEU A 137 -0.22 17.05 9.50
C LEU A 137 0.15 16.34 8.17
N GLY A 138 1.16 16.83 7.45
CA GLY A 138 1.59 16.28 6.17
C GLY A 138 0.75 16.72 4.96
N MET A 139 -0.03 17.80 5.08
CA MET A 139 -0.81 18.35 3.96
C MET A 139 0.02 19.22 3.01
N ILE A 140 1.12 19.79 3.51
CA ILE A 140 1.94 20.76 2.77
C ILE A 140 3.40 20.29 2.81
N GLU A 141 3.92 19.89 1.65
CA GLU A 141 5.38 19.77 1.45
C GLU A 141 6.00 21.17 1.56
N ASP A 142 7.07 21.33 2.32
CA ASP A 142 7.82 22.58 2.28
C ASP A 142 8.54 22.67 0.93
N ALA A 143 8.03 23.55 0.05
CA ALA A 143 8.54 23.67 -1.31
C ALA A 143 10.02 24.05 -1.37
N ARG A 144 10.56 24.72 -0.33
CA ARG A 144 11.98 25.05 -0.25
C ARG A 144 12.80 23.82 0.09
N GLU A 145 12.42 23.09 1.12
CA GLU A 145 13.13 21.87 1.52
C GLU A 145 13.05 20.77 0.44
N ALA A 146 11.90 20.65 -0.23
CA ALA A 146 11.74 19.77 -1.38
C ALA A 146 12.66 20.18 -2.55
N ALA A 147 12.80 21.48 -2.82
CA ALA A 147 13.71 21.99 -3.84
C ALA A 147 15.18 21.74 -3.46
N ASP A 148 15.56 21.95 -2.20
CA ASP A 148 16.91 21.67 -1.70
C ASP A 148 17.24 20.18 -1.83
N LEU A 149 16.31 19.29 -1.47
CA LEU A 149 16.48 17.84 -1.67
C LEU A 149 16.72 17.51 -3.14
N VAL A 150 15.95 18.08 -4.07
CA VAL A 150 16.15 17.85 -5.51
C VAL A 150 17.51 18.35 -5.96
N ARG A 151 17.93 19.55 -5.55
CA ARG A 151 19.25 20.11 -5.87
C ARG A 151 20.38 19.18 -5.42
N GLU A 152 20.34 18.72 -4.18
CA GLU A 152 21.33 17.78 -3.64
C GLU A 152 21.34 16.44 -4.41
N ILE A 153 20.18 15.94 -4.86
CA ILE A 153 20.11 14.72 -5.70
C ILE A 153 20.77 14.92 -7.07
N PHE A 154 20.67 16.12 -7.64
CA PHE A 154 21.35 16.50 -8.89
C PHE A 154 22.83 16.86 -8.68
N GLY A 155 23.33 16.84 -7.44
CA GLY A 155 24.72 17.15 -7.10
C GLY A 155 24.99 18.65 -6.89
N GLU A 156 23.96 19.47 -6.81
CA GLU A 156 24.06 20.90 -6.47
C GLU A 156 24.08 21.07 -4.95
N ALA A 157 25.20 21.52 -4.39
CA ALA A 157 25.34 21.74 -2.95
C ALA A 157 24.48 22.93 -2.48
N THR A 158 23.53 22.67 -1.59
CA THR A 158 22.59 23.65 -1.04
C THR A 158 23.05 24.25 0.28
N GLY A 159 23.98 23.58 0.97
CA GLY A 159 24.37 23.89 2.35
C GLY A 159 23.41 23.35 3.41
N ASN A 160 22.31 22.70 3.02
CA ASN A 160 21.37 22.06 3.92
C ASN A 160 21.80 20.61 4.22
N ALA A 161 22.36 20.38 5.41
CA ALA A 161 22.85 19.07 5.82
C ALA A 161 21.76 17.97 5.83
N MET A 162 20.51 18.33 6.14
CA MET A 162 19.39 17.40 6.11
C MET A 162 19.02 17.03 4.67
N ALA A 163 18.99 17.99 3.75
CA ALA A 163 18.77 17.74 2.33
C ALA A 163 19.88 16.84 1.74
N ALA A 164 21.14 17.13 2.05
CA ALA A 164 22.28 16.31 1.59
C ALA A 164 22.21 14.87 2.12
N LYS A 165 21.86 14.69 3.41
CA LYS A 165 21.65 13.37 4.00
C LYS A 165 20.48 12.63 3.34
N GLY A 166 19.36 13.33 3.12
CA GLY A 166 18.17 12.79 2.48
C GLY A 166 18.40 12.40 1.02
N ALA A 167 19.19 13.18 0.28
CA ALA A 167 19.59 12.88 -1.10
C ALA A 167 20.46 11.63 -1.18
N ARG A 168 21.44 11.49 -0.27
CA ARG A 168 22.26 10.27 -0.18
C ARG A 168 21.41 9.05 0.13
N ALA A 169 20.56 9.12 1.15
CA ALA A 169 19.66 8.03 1.51
C ALA A 169 18.76 7.60 0.35
N TRP A 170 18.27 8.55 -0.44
CA TRP A 170 17.50 8.28 -1.65
C TRP A 170 18.33 7.56 -2.72
N LEU A 171 19.48 8.11 -3.08
CA LEU A 171 20.35 7.57 -4.14
C LEU A 171 20.85 6.16 -3.80
N ASP A 172 21.26 5.93 -2.56
CA ASP A 172 21.70 4.62 -2.08
C ASP A 172 20.56 3.60 -2.13
N THR A 173 19.35 4.01 -1.69
CA THR A 173 18.17 3.14 -1.70
C THR A 173 17.78 2.74 -3.13
N VAL A 174 17.64 3.70 -4.06
CA VAL A 174 17.22 3.37 -5.43
C VAL A 174 18.27 2.56 -6.18
N GLU A 175 19.56 2.77 -5.90
CA GLU A 175 20.63 1.96 -6.47
C GLU A 175 20.60 0.52 -5.93
N ALA A 176 20.40 0.34 -4.62
CA ALA A 176 20.25 -0.98 -4.02
C ALA A 176 19.04 -1.74 -4.60
N MET A 177 17.90 -1.05 -4.76
CA MET A 177 16.71 -1.61 -5.40
C MET A 177 16.98 -2.00 -6.87
N ARG A 178 17.64 -1.14 -7.64
CA ARG A 178 18.00 -1.40 -9.04
C ARG A 178 18.89 -2.63 -9.16
N GLN A 179 19.93 -2.72 -8.32
CA GLN A 179 20.84 -3.86 -8.30
C GLN A 179 20.12 -5.17 -7.93
N ARG A 180 19.27 -5.15 -6.89
CA ARG A 180 18.46 -6.32 -6.50
C ARG A 180 17.49 -6.74 -7.59
N PHE A 181 16.80 -5.78 -8.22
CA PHE A 181 15.90 -6.07 -9.34
C PHE A 181 16.66 -6.70 -10.51
N ASN A 182 17.83 -6.16 -10.84
CA ASN A 182 18.67 -6.68 -11.92
C ASN A 182 19.23 -8.08 -11.63
N ALA A 183 19.63 -8.35 -10.38
CA ALA A 183 20.05 -9.67 -9.93
C ALA A 183 18.93 -10.72 -10.04
N SER A 184 17.67 -10.28 -9.94
CA SER A 184 16.47 -11.09 -10.09
C SER A 184 15.95 -11.16 -11.53
N GLY A 185 16.72 -10.69 -12.51
CA GLY A 185 16.41 -10.79 -13.94
C GLY A 185 15.96 -9.47 -14.59
N GLY A 186 15.78 -8.41 -13.80
CA GLY A 186 15.59 -7.04 -14.25
C GLY A 186 16.74 -6.53 -15.13
N ASP A 187 16.53 -5.52 -15.96
CA ASP A 187 17.61 -4.94 -16.77
C ASP A 187 17.53 -3.41 -16.83
N VAL A 188 17.64 -2.77 -15.67
CA VAL A 188 17.52 -1.32 -15.50
C VAL A 188 18.92 -0.70 -15.49
N ALA A 189 19.17 0.21 -16.44
CA ALA A 189 20.41 0.97 -16.55
C ALA A 189 20.54 2.03 -15.44
N LYS A 190 21.77 2.43 -15.11
CA LYS A 190 22.08 3.49 -14.15
C LYS A 190 22.21 4.84 -14.86
N LEU A 191 21.69 5.90 -14.26
CA LEU A 191 21.90 7.29 -14.70
C LEU A 191 23.13 7.89 -13.99
N ASP A 192 23.84 8.78 -14.67
CA ASP A 192 25.09 9.43 -14.25
C ASP A 192 24.90 10.75 -13.48
N TYR A 193 23.74 11.40 -13.60
CA TYR A 193 23.45 12.73 -13.04
C TYR A 193 22.45 12.71 -11.86
N GLY A 194 22.38 11.57 -11.15
CA GLY A 194 21.35 11.32 -10.14
C GLY A 194 20.04 10.77 -10.74
N TYR A 195 19.20 10.17 -9.89
CA TYR A 195 17.93 9.57 -10.32
C TYR A 195 16.75 10.18 -9.57
N LEU A 196 15.80 10.79 -10.28
CA LEU A 196 14.47 11.12 -9.78
C LEU A 196 13.40 10.62 -10.75
N PRO A 197 12.26 10.08 -10.27
CA PRO A 197 11.15 9.72 -11.13
C PRO A 197 10.57 10.97 -11.82
N GLN A 198 10.04 10.78 -13.02
CA GLN A 198 9.36 11.82 -13.82
C GLN A 198 7.89 11.41 -13.99
N PRO A 199 7.03 11.65 -12.98
CA PRO A 199 5.62 11.21 -13.01
C PRO A 199 4.79 12.15 -13.90
N HIS A 200 4.90 12.05 -15.23
CA HIS A 200 4.15 12.91 -16.13
C HIS A 200 2.62 12.84 -15.89
N ASP A 201 1.96 13.99 -15.79
CA ASP A 201 0.50 14.14 -15.75
C ASP A 201 -0.04 14.14 -17.19
N ASP A 202 -0.42 12.96 -17.67
CA ASP A 202 -1.02 12.73 -18.99
C ASP A 202 -2.10 13.75 -19.37
N VAL A 203 -3.01 14.12 -18.46
CA VAL A 203 -4.10 15.07 -18.71
C VAL A 203 -3.57 16.49 -18.86
N ARG A 204 -2.62 16.93 -18.04
CA ARG A 204 -2.01 18.27 -18.21
C ARG A 204 -1.19 18.35 -19.48
N VAL A 205 -0.43 17.30 -19.78
CA VAL A 205 0.39 17.21 -21.00
C VAL A 205 -0.49 17.20 -22.25
N ALA A 206 -1.59 16.43 -22.23
CA ALA A 206 -2.57 16.42 -23.32
C ALA A 206 -3.28 17.78 -23.46
N ARG A 207 -3.67 18.42 -22.34
CA ARG A 207 -4.36 19.73 -22.34
C ARG A 207 -3.47 20.86 -22.84
N ALA A 208 -2.18 20.84 -22.51
CA ALA A 208 -1.24 21.84 -23.01
C ALA A 208 -1.10 21.79 -24.54
N GLY A 209 -1.28 20.60 -25.13
CA GLY A 209 -1.06 20.35 -26.55
C GLY A 209 0.42 20.17 -26.87
N GLN A 210 0.70 19.47 -27.98
CA GLN A 210 2.05 19.06 -28.36
C GLN A 210 2.98 20.26 -28.54
N ALA A 211 2.57 21.27 -29.33
CA ALA A 211 3.40 22.42 -29.65
C ALA A 211 3.88 23.16 -28.39
N LYS A 212 2.95 23.51 -27.50
CA LYS A 212 3.27 24.17 -26.24
C LYS A 212 4.14 23.31 -25.33
N TRP A 213 3.83 22.01 -25.21
CA TRP A 213 4.61 21.12 -24.36
C TRP A 213 6.06 20.97 -24.84
N VAL A 214 6.26 20.89 -26.16
CA VAL A 214 7.61 20.86 -26.76
C VAL A 214 8.33 22.19 -26.49
N GLU A 215 7.68 23.32 -26.72
CA GLU A 215 8.22 24.67 -26.47
C GLU A 215 8.66 24.84 -25.01
N ASP A 216 7.81 24.44 -24.06
CA ASP A 216 8.06 24.59 -22.63
C ASP A 216 9.25 23.70 -22.15
N ILE A 217 9.53 22.58 -22.83
CA ILE A 217 10.55 21.60 -22.41
C ILE A 217 11.88 21.79 -23.09
N LEU A 218 11.89 22.21 -24.36
CA LEU A 218 13.11 22.38 -25.13
C LEU A 218 14.22 23.14 -24.38
N PRO A 219 13.96 24.25 -23.66
CA PRO A 219 15.00 24.98 -22.90
C PRO A 219 15.44 24.30 -21.58
N LEU A 220 14.70 23.29 -21.11
CA LEU A 220 14.94 22.57 -19.86
C LEU A 220 15.87 21.36 -20.04
N LEU A 221 16.11 20.94 -21.29
CA LEU A 221 16.86 19.73 -21.61
C LEU A 221 18.38 19.92 -21.55
N ASP A 222 19.07 18.85 -21.17
CA ASP A 222 20.52 18.74 -21.33
C ASP A 222 20.87 18.46 -22.79
N ARG A 223 21.08 19.51 -23.58
CA ARG A 223 21.41 19.46 -25.00
C ARG A 223 22.67 18.63 -25.31
N ALA A 224 23.58 18.45 -24.34
CA ALA A 224 24.79 17.67 -24.56
C ALA A 224 24.51 16.16 -24.69
N ARG A 225 23.37 15.67 -24.19
CA ARG A 225 23.00 14.24 -24.23
C ARG A 225 22.32 13.82 -25.53
N TYR A 226 21.89 14.78 -26.34
CA TYR A 226 21.16 14.56 -27.57
C TYR A 226 22.07 14.72 -28.77
N VAL A 227 22.83 13.66 -29.06
CA VAL A 227 23.71 13.58 -30.23
C VAL A 227 23.25 12.47 -31.18
N ASP A 228 23.54 12.66 -32.46
CA ASP A 228 23.38 11.65 -33.51
C ASP A 228 24.49 10.58 -33.44
N GLU A 229 24.45 9.60 -34.35
CA GLU A 229 25.47 8.56 -34.48
C GLU A 229 26.88 9.09 -34.82
N ASN A 230 26.99 10.33 -35.29
CA ASN A 230 28.25 11.00 -35.61
C ASN A 230 28.80 11.82 -34.44
N GLY A 231 28.05 11.94 -33.34
CA GLY A 231 28.38 12.79 -32.21
C GLY A 231 28.06 14.25 -32.42
N VAL A 232 27.30 14.59 -33.47
CA VAL A 232 26.80 15.95 -33.70
C VAL A 232 25.54 16.15 -32.85
N ARG A 233 25.46 17.29 -32.16
CA ARG A 233 24.27 17.63 -31.36
C ARG A 233 23.06 17.79 -32.28
N LEU A 234 21.93 17.24 -31.85
CA LEU A 234 20.66 17.40 -32.56
C LEU A 234 20.24 18.88 -32.55
N ASP A 235 19.73 19.34 -33.68
CA ASP A 235 19.15 20.68 -33.81
C ASP A 235 17.75 20.76 -33.15
N ASP A 236 17.18 21.96 -33.08
CA ASP A 236 15.87 22.18 -32.47
C ASP A 236 14.73 21.41 -33.16
N ALA A 237 14.79 21.24 -34.48
CA ALA A 237 13.74 20.55 -35.23
C ALA A 237 13.80 19.04 -34.97
N GLN A 238 14.99 18.46 -34.96
CA GLN A 238 15.23 17.05 -34.62
C GLN A 238 14.83 16.75 -33.17
N LEU A 239 15.12 17.66 -32.25
CA LEU A 239 14.76 17.50 -30.85
C LEU A 239 13.25 17.68 -30.63
N ALA A 240 12.62 18.61 -31.33
CA ALA A 240 11.17 18.80 -31.35
C ALA A 240 10.43 17.57 -31.88
N ASP A 241 10.93 16.90 -32.93
CA ASP A 241 10.36 15.64 -33.43
C ASP A 241 10.43 14.52 -32.38
N MET A 242 11.58 14.36 -31.72
CA MET A 242 11.75 13.38 -30.64
C MET A 242 10.79 13.66 -29.48
N LEU A 243 10.70 14.92 -29.05
CA LEU A 243 9.75 15.35 -28.03
C LEU A 243 8.31 15.17 -28.48
N GLY A 244 8.00 15.37 -29.76
CA GLY A 244 6.67 15.13 -30.31
C GLY A 244 6.21 13.68 -30.14
N LYS A 245 7.10 12.70 -30.36
CA LYS A 245 6.85 11.27 -30.12
C LYS A 245 6.73 10.94 -28.62
N ALA A 246 7.55 11.59 -27.80
CA ALA A 246 7.44 11.47 -26.34
C ALA A 246 6.10 12.02 -25.83
N TRP A 247 5.65 13.17 -26.34
CA TRP A 247 4.36 13.76 -26.04
C TRP A 247 3.23 12.82 -26.39
N GLU A 248 3.21 12.23 -27.59
CA GLU A 248 2.15 11.30 -27.99
C GLU A 248 2.06 10.10 -27.05
N THR A 249 3.22 9.56 -26.64
CA THR A 249 3.28 8.46 -25.68
C THR A 249 2.75 8.87 -24.30
N ILE A 250 3.13 10.05 -23.81
CA ILE A 250 2.71 10.53 -22.48
C ILE A 250 1.23 10.91 -22.47
N ALA A 251 0.79 11.70 -23.45
CA ALA A 251 -0.57 12.22 -23.54
C ALA A 251 -1.61 11.11 -23.74
N THR A 252 -1.23 10.00 -24.38
CA THR A 252 -2.09 8.83 -24.56
C THR A 252 -1.94 7.79 -23.45
N GLY A 253 -1.07 8.00 -22.45
CA GLY A 253 -0.77 6.98 -21.44
C GLY A 253 -0.14 5.71 -22.04
N GLY A 254 0.55 5.82 -23.17
CA GLY A 254 1.18 4.73 -23.90
C GLY A 254 0.25 3.96 -24.86
N LEU A 255 -1.01 4.39 -25.00
CA LEU A 255 -1.96 3.73 -25.91
C LEU A 255 -1.54 3.85 -27.39
N ASN A 256 -0.71 4.84 -27.75
CA ASN A 256 -0.12 4.95 -29.09
C ASN A 256 0.74 3.73 -29.48
N LYS A 257 1.25 2.95 -28.51
CA LYS A 257 2.00 1.70 -28.74
C LYS A 257 1.07 0.48 -28.94
N LEU A 258 -0.25 0.65 -28.87
CA LEU A 258 -1.19 -0.43 -29.16
C LEU A 258 -1.33 -0.65 -30.66
N GLU A 259 -1.13 -1.89 -31.10
CA GLU A 259 -1.40 -2.32 -32.46
C GLU A 259 -2.73 -3.09 -32.50
N PRO A 260 -3.78 -2.54 -33.13
CA PRO A 260 -5.08 -3.20 -33.21
C PRO A 260 -4.99 -4.61 -33.79
N GLY A 261 -5.67 -5.58 -33.15
CA GLY A 261 -5.71 -6.97 -33.61
C GLY A 261 -4.47 -7.82 -33.28
N LYS A 262 -3.36 -7.23 -32.81
CA LYS A 262 -2.23 -8.00 -32.27
C LYS A 262 -2.41 -8.24 -30.78
N SER A 263 -2.28 -9.50 -30.37
CA SER A 263 -2.18 -9.84 -28.95
C SER A 263 -0.90 -9.21 -28.39
N GLN A 264 -1.05 -8.15 -27.61
CA GLN A 264 0.03 -7.57 -26.82
C GLN A 264 0.41 -8.58 -25.73
N GLY A 265 1.28 -9.53 -26.07
CA GLY A 265 1.86 -10.42 -25.08
C GLY A 265 2.43 -9.58 -23.95
N HIS A 266 1.98 -9.81 -22.71
CA HIS A 266 2.52 -9.09 -21.57
C HIS A 266 4.02 -9.38 -21.50
N GLY A 267 4.84 -8.38 -21.83
CA GLY A 267 6.28 -8.47 -21.68
C GLY A 267 6.63 -8.89 -20.26
N MET A 268 7.74 -9.62 -20.09
CA MET A 268 8.19 -10.06 -18.77
C MET A 268 8.20 -8.90 -17.78
N ARG A 269 7.72 -9.10 -16.55
CA ARG A 269 7.77 -8.04 -15.52
C ARG A 269 9.21 -7.58 -15.27
N ALA A 270 10.18 -8.47 -15.45
CA ALA A 270 11.61 -8.16 -15.45
C ALA A 270 12.10 -7.19 -16.57
N ASN A 271 11.28 -6.88 -17.58
CA ASN A 271 11.60 -5.85 -18.58
C ASN A 271 11.12 -4.45 -18.14
N ARG A 272 10.43 -4.32 -17.00
CA ARG A 272 10.01 -2.99 -16.53
C ARG A 272 11.23 -2.11 -16.24
N GLY A 273 11.23 -0.92 -16.84
CA GLY A 273 12.32 0.05 -16.68
C GLY A 273 13.58 -0.24 -17.49
N SER A 274 13.57 -1.20 -18.42
CA SER A 274 14.72 -1.46 -19.30
C SER A 274 14.86 -0.46 -20.45
N GLU A 275 13.81 0.32 -20.73
CA GLU A 275 13.88 1.41 -21.71
C GLU A 275 14.75 2.55 -21.17
N HIS A 276 15.61 3.12 -22.03
CA HIS A 276 16.39 4.31 -21.68
C HIS A 276 15.47 5.50 -21.43
N ARG A 277 15.81 6.32 -20.43
CA ARG A 277 15.14 7.61 -20.20
C ARG A 277 15.30 8.48 -21.45
N ALA A 278 14.20 9.03 -21.95
CA ALA A 278 14.22 9.90 -23.13
C ALA A 278 14.42 11.37 -22.75
N ILE A 279 13.83 11.82 -21.63
CA ILE A 279 13.84 13.20 -21.17
C ILE A 279 14.92 13.38 -20.09
N HIS A 280 15.96 14.12 -20.42
CA HIS A 280 17.09 14.44 -19.55
C HIS A 280 17.12 15.94 -19.27
N PHE A 281 16.87 16.34 -18.03
CA PHE A 281 16.95 17.74 -17.61
C PHE A 281 18.39 18.16 -17.34
N LYS A 282 18.72 19.41 -17.66
CA LYS A 282 20.09 19.95 -17.50
C LYS A 282 20.51 20.16 -16.04
N ASP A 283 19.57 20.49 -15.16
CA ASP A 283 19.81 20.82 -13.76
C ASP A 283 18.55 20.60 -12.90
N ALA A 284 18.69 20.79 -11.58
CA ALA A 284 17.59 20.67 -10.63
C ALA A 284 16.48 21.71 -10.89
N ALA A 285 16.86 22.94 -11.26
CA ALA A 285 15.91 24.01 -11.55
C ALA A 285 14.98 23.65 -12.71
N SER A 286 15.52 23.01 -13.75
CA SER A 286 14.79 22.55 -14.93
C SER A 286 13.85 21.40 -14.61
N TYR A 287 14.27 20.46 -13.76
CA TYR A 287 13.39 19.41 -13.26
C TYR A 287 12.24 20.00 -12.43
N LEU A 288 12.52 20.96 -11.55
CA LEU A 288 11.51 21.61 -10.70
C LEU A 288 10.51 22.42 -11.52
N GLU A 289 10.97 23.15 -12.54
CA GLU A 289 10.10 23.90 -13.45
C GLU A 289 9.19 22.94 -14.25
N TYR A 290 9.75 21.84 -14.75
CA TYR A 290 8.96 20.79 -15.38
C TYR A 290 7.93 20.20 -14.41
N ALA A 291 8.35 19.89 -13.19
CA ALA A 291 7.50 19.27 -12.18
C ALA A 291 6.30 20.14 -11.83
N LYS A 292 6.52 21.44 -11.65
CA LYS A 292 5.48 22.42 -11.38
C LYS A 292 4.38 22.42 -12.44
N ASN A 293 4.76 22.32 -13.70
CA ASN A 293 3.84 22.44 -14.83
C ASN A 293 3.20 21.08 -15.21
N TYR A 294 3.97 20.00 -15.17
CA TYR A 294 3.61 18.73 -15.82
C TYR A 294 3.75 17.47 -14.97
N ASN A 295 4.22 17.52 -13.73
CA ASN A 295 4.20 16.34 -12.87
C ASN A 295 2.83 16.10 -12.23
N ARG A 296 2.53 14.82 -12.06
CA ARG A 296 1.45 14.28 -11.26
C ARG A 296 1.92 14.22 -9.79
N GLY A 297 1.35 15.06 -8.94
CA GLY A 297 1.67 15.12 -7.51
C GLY A 297 2.97 15.86 -7.18
N GLY A 298 3.34 15.83 -5.89
CA GLY A 298 4.60 16.37 -5.36
C GLY A 298 5.78 15.42 -5.57
N ILE A 299 7.00 15.92 -5.39
CA ILE A 299 8.23 15.15 -5.65
C ILE A 299 8.34 13.96 -4.69
N LEU A 300 8.02 14.15 -3.41
CA LEU A 300 8.01 13.06 -2.45
C LEU A 300 7.03 11.97 -2.86
N SER A 301 5.79 12.34 -3.24
CA SER A 301 4.80 11.36 -3.70
C SER A 301 5.28 10.55 -4.91
N ALA A 302 6.05 11.18 -5.80
CA ALA A 302 6.67 10.51 -6.95
C ALA A 302 7.73 9.50 -6.53
N MET A 303 8.63 9.91 -5.62
CA MET A 303 9.69 9.08 -5.05
C MET A 303 9.10 7.85 -4.34
N GLN A 304 8.06 8.08 -3.54
CA GLN A 304 7.32 7.04 -2.82
C GLN A 304 6.66 6.05 -3.77
N GLY A 305 5.91 6.55 -4.75
CA GLY A 305 5.27 5.72 -5.77
C GLY A 305 6.27 4.91 -6.59
N HIS A 306 7.47 5.44 -6.83
CA HIS A 306 8.56 4.69 -7.46
C HIS A 306 9.02 3.51 -6.60
N VAL A 307 9.32 3.75 -5.31
CA VAL A 307 9.78 2.70 -4.39
C VAL A 307 8.71 1.65 -4.14
N SER A 308 7.45 2.03 -3.91
CA SER A 308 6.34 1.07 -3.76
C SER A 308 6.21 0.14 -4.97
N ARG A 309 6.26 0.70 -6.19
CA ARG A 309 6.15 -0.09 -7.43
C ARG A 309 7.35 -1.00 -7.61
N LEU A 310 8.56 -0.50 -7.44
CA LEU A 310 9.78 -1.29 -7.64
C LEU A 310 9.93 -2.37 -6.55
N ALA A 311 9.54 -2.11 -5.31
CA ALA A 311 9.50 -3.11 -4.25
C ALA A 311 8.53 -4.26 -4.57
N ASN A 312 7.34 -3.93 -5.09
CA ASN A 312 6.37 -4.93 -5.56
C ASN A 312 6.96 -5.73 -6.75
N ASP A 313 7.58 -5.06 -7.73
CA ASP A 313 8.21 -5.72 -8.87
C ASP A 313 9.35 -6.66 -8.45
N ILE A 314 10.22 -6.23 -7.53
CA ILE A 314 11.27 -7.07 -6.92
C ILE A 314 10.63 -8.28 -6.24
N GLY A 315 9.63 -8.07 -5.38
CA GLY A 315 9.00 -9.16 -4.63
C GLY A 315 8.35 -10.20 -5.55
N LEU A 316 7.63 -9.78 -6.58
CA LEU A 316 7.00 -10.70 -7.53
C LEU A 316 8.00 -11.43 -8.42
N VAL A 317 9.05 -10.75 -8.89
CA VAL A 317 10.07 -11.38 -9.71
C VAL A 317 10.94 -12.35 -8.89
N GLU A 318 11.17 -12.07 -7.60
CA GLU A 318 11.88 -12.99 -6.71
C GLU A 318 11.06 -14.23 -6.35
N GLU A 319 9.74 -14.08 -6.17
CA GLU A 319 8.84 -15.18 -5.79
C GLU A 319 8.42 -16.05 -6.99
N PHE A 320 8.07 -15.44 -8.13
CA PHE A 320 7.53 -16.14 -9.30
C PHE A 320 8.48 -16.18 -10.51
N GLY A 321 9.67 -15.58 -10.41
CA GLY A 321 10.65 -15.53 -11.49
C GLY A 321 10.46 -14.34 -12.44
N PRO A 322 11.29 -14.21 -13.48
CA PRO A 322 11.29 -13.06 -14.39
C PRO A 322 9.96 -12.76 -15.08
N ASN A 323 9.10 -13.77 -15.25
CA ASN A 323 7.74 -13.62 -15.79
C ASN A 323 6.66 -14.14 -14.81
N PRO A 324 6.30 -13.34 -13.80
CA PRO A 324 5.33 -13.75 -12.79
C PRO A 324 3.95 -14.10 -13.37
N GLU A 325 3.53 -13.44 -14.43
CA GLU A 325 2.22 -13.66 -15.08
C GLU A 325 2.12 -15.04 -15.73
N VAL A 326 3.20 -15.52 -16.35
CA VAL A 326 3.25 -16.87 -16.93
C VAL A 326 3.28 -17.91 -15.82
N GLN A 327 4.08 -17.70 -14.77
CA GLN A 327 4.17 -18.63 -13.65
C GLN A 327 2.84 -18.73 -12.88
N PHE A 328 2.15 -17.60 -12.66
CA PHE A 328 0.82 -17.61 -12.04
C PHE A 328 -0.20 -18.34 -12.92
N ARG A 329 -0.25 -18.06 -14.23
CA ARG A 329 -1.16 -18.77 -15.14
C ARG A 329 -0.91 -20.28 -15.13
N PHE A 330 0.35 -20.71 -15.16
CA PHE A 330 0.71 -22.12 -15.04
C PHE A 330 0.18 -22.74 -13.73
N LEU A 331 0.39 -22.06 -12.61
CA LEU A 331 -0.07 -22.51 -11.30
C LEU A 331 -1.62 -22.55 -11.23
N HIS A 332 -2.29 -21.52 -11.74
CA HIS A 332 -3.74 -21.41 -11.79
C HIS A 332 -4.35 -22.50 -12.68
N ASP A 333 -3.82 -22.71 -13.88
CA ASP A 333 -4.28 -23.76 -14.80
C ASP A 333 -4.05 -25.16 -14.23
N THR A 334 -2.97 -25.35 -13.45
CA THR A 334 -2.72 -26.60 -12.74
C THR A 334 -3.81 -26.88 -11.70
N ALA A 335 -4.25 -25.88 -10.94
CA ALA A 335 -5.39 -26.02 -10.04
C ALA A 335 -6.70 -26.20 -10.81
N ARG A 336 -6.90 -25.49 -11.93
CA ARG A 336 -8.10 -25.59 -12.77
C ARG A 336 -8.30 -26.98 -13.37
N LYS A 337 -7.21 -27.66 -13.75
CA LYS A 337 -7.24 -29.04 -14.29
C LYS A 337 -7.82 -30.07 -13.32
N THR A 338 -7.91 -29.77 -12.03
CA THR A 338 -8.52 -30.69 -11.05
C THR A 338 -10.05 -30.63 -11.05
N GLY A 339 -10.67 -29.69 -11.78
CA GLY A 339 -12.13 -29.51 -11.81
C GLY A 339 -12.73 -28.79 -10.59
N GLU A 340 -11.90 -28.31 -9.67
CA GLU A 340 -12.37 -27.59 -8.47
C GLU A 340 -12.76 -26.15 -8.82
N ALA A 341 -13.69 -25.57 -8.06
CA ALA A 341 -14.06 -24.17 -8.23
C ALA A 341 -12.98 -23.24 -7.64
N ASP A 342 -12.65 -22.16 -8.35
CA ASP A 342 -11.73 -21.12 -7.88
C ASP A 342 -12.42 -20.21 -6.86
N LEU A 343 -12.75 -20.73 -5.68
CA LEU A 343 -13.37 -19.98 -4.59
C LEU A 343 -12.63 -20.28 -3.29
N VAL A 344 -12.00 -19.26 -2.72
CA VAL A 344 -11.08 -19.42 -1.59
C VAL A 344 -11.36 -18.43 -0.46
N GLY A 345 -11.02 -18.86 0.75
CA GLY A 345 -11.16 -18.04 1.96
C GLY A 345 -12.61 -17.79 2.37
N PRO A 346 -12.82 -17.01 3.44
CA PRO A 346 -14.13 -16.78 4.03
C PRO A 346 -15.11 -15.98 3.14
N TYR A 347 -14.61 -15.28 2.13
CA TYR A 347 -15.44 -14.44 1.23
C TYR A 347 -15.63 -15.03 -0.17
N LEU A 348 -15.19 -16.26 -0.40
CA LEU A 348 -15.30 -16.93 -1.70
C LEU A 348 -14.76 -16.04 -2.84
N VAL A 349 -13.55 -15.50 -2.65
CA VAL A 349 -12.83 -14.75 -3.69
C VAL A 349 -12.18 -15.72 -4.65
N ARG A 350 -11.89 -15.25 -5.86
CA ARG A 350 -11.13 -16.04 -6.85
C ARG A 350 -9.64 -15.76 -6.69
N THR A 351 -8.79 -16.75 -6.92
CA THR A 351 -7.34 -16.57 -6.92
C THR A 351 -6.88 -15.63 -8.04
N ALA A 352 -7.61 -15.54 -9.14
CA ALA A 352 -7.42 -14.50 -10.16
C ALA A 352 -7.64 -13.08 -9.62
N GLU A 353 -8.66 -12.88 -8.76
CA GLU A 353 -8.91 -11.58 -8.12
C GLU A 353 -7.79 -11.23 -7.12
N MET A 354 -7.29 -12.22 -6.38
CA MET A 354 -6.12 -12.05 -5.51
C MET A 354 -4.87 -11.68 -6.31
N TRP A 355 -4.66 -12.28 -7.48
CA TRP A 355 -3.55 -11.95 -8.37
C TRP A 355 -3.67 -10.51 -8.91
N ASP A 356 -4.85 -10.08 -9.35
CA ASP A 356 -5.08 -8.71 -9.82
C ASP A 356 -4.82 -7.65 -8.73
N VAL A 357 -5.13 -7.97 -7.47
CA VAL A 357 -4.79 -7.11 -6.32
C VAL A 357 -3.28 -7.11 -6.05
N LEU A 358 -2.67 -8.29 -5.98
CA LEU A 358 -1.24 -8.45 -5.67
C LEU A 358 -0.34 -7.75 -6.70
N THR A 359 -0.67 -7.91 -7.99
CA THR A 359 0.07 -7.31 -9.11
C THR A 359 -0.14 -5.80 -9.24
N GLY A 360 -1.11 -5.23 -8.51
CA GLY A 360 -1.51 -3.83 -8.58
C GLY A 360 -2.48 -3.50 -9.71
N LYS A 361 -2.89 -4.48 -10.53
CA LYS A 361 -3.81 -4.27 -11.67
C LYS A 361 -5.18 -3.76 -11.24
N ALA A 362 -5.71 -4.24 -10.11
CA ALA A 362 -6.95 -3.72 -9.52
C ALA A 362 -6.82 -2.26 -9.04
N GLY A 363 -5.61 -1.78 -8.76
CA GLY A 363 -5.33 -0.40 -8.37
C GLY A 363 -5.18 0.56 -9.55
N GLN A 364 -4.96 0.05 -10.76
CA GLN A 364 -4.82 0.87 -11.97
C GLN A 364 -6.16 1.46 -12.37
N ALA A 365 -6.18 2.77 -12.60
CA ALA A 365 -7.37 3.48 -13.05
C ALA A 365 -7.54 3.33 -14.57
N VAL A 366 -8.69 2.80 -14.99
CA VAL A 366 -9.08 2.73 -16.41
C VAL A 366 -9.59 4.09 -16.89
N ASN A 367 -10.45 4.73 -16.10
CA ASN A 367 -10.89 6.11 -16.30
C ASN A 367 -10.46 6.95 -15.10
N VAL A 368 -9.46 7.81 -15.31
CA VAL A 368 -8.87 8.61 -14.22
C VAL A 368 -9.89 9.58 -13.62
N ARG A 369 -10.71 10.25 -14.45
CA ARG A 369 -11.70 11.22 -13.96
C ARG A 369 -12.76 10.56 -13.08
N LEU A 370 -13.29 9.41 -13.50
CA LEU A 370 -14.28 8.68 -12.70
C LEU A 370 -13.67 8.17 -11.39
N ALA A 371 -12.44 7.65 -11.45
CA ALA A 371 -11.71 7.21 -10.26
C ALA A 371 -11.52 8.37 -9.27
N GLU A 372 -11.20 9.57 -9.74
CA GLU A 372 -10.99 10.76 -8.92
C GLU A 372 -12.27 11.26 -8.26
N VAL A 373 -13.36 11.38 -9.01
CA VAL A 373 -14.66 11.81 -8.47
C VAL A 373 -15.14 10.83 -7.40
N ALA A 374 -15.10 9.52 -7.69
CA ALA A 374 -15.54 8.49 -6.76
C ALA A 374 -14.63 8.42 -5.51
N GLN A 375 -13.31 8.61 -5.68
CA GLN A 375 -12.39 8.73 -4.57
C GLN A 375 -12.64 10.00 -3.74
N GLY A 376 -12.96 11.12 -4.38
CA GLY A 376 -13.36 12.36 -3.73
C GLY A 376 -14.58 12.16 -2.84
N ALA A 377 -15.63 11.52 -3.35
CA ALA A 377 -16.82 11.20 -2.57
C ALA A 377 -16.49 10.32 -1.34
N ARG A 378 -15.72 9.25 -1.50
CA ARG A 378 -15.25 8.42 -0.37
C ARG A 378 -14.40 9.19 0.63
N ASN A 379 -13.56 10.13 0.17
CA ASN A 379 -12.74 10.94 1.06
C ASN A 379 -13.60 11.85 1.96
N ILE A 380 -14.69 12.40 1.42
CA ILE A 380 -15.65 13.21 2.21
C ILE A 380 -16.26 12.38 3.33
N GLU A 381 -16.70 11.14 3.02
CA GLU A 381 -17.17 10.21 4.04
C GLU A 381 -16.12 9.94 5.12
N VAL A 382 -14.86 9.75 4.73
CA VAL A 382 -13.75 9.50 5.66
C VAL A 382 -13.59 10.64 6.66
N PHE A 383 -13.43 11.89 6.21
CA PHE A 383 -13.25 12.99 7.16
C PHE A 383 -14.55 13.38 7.90
N GLY A 384 -15.71 13.20 7.27
CA GLY A 384 -16.99 13.50 7.90
C GLY A 384 -17.35 12.52 9.03
N LYS A 385 -17.08 11.22 8.84
CA LYS A 385 -17.59 10.15 9.72
C LYS A 385 -16.54 9.52 10.65
N LEU A 386 -15.23 9.61 10.36
CA LEU A 386 -14.19 8.95 11.16
C LEU A 386 -13.55 9.81 12.26
N GLY A 387 -14.00 11.05 12.49
CA GLY A 387 -13.42 11.92 13.52
C GLY A 387 -13.42 11.33 14.94
N SER A 388 -14.36 10.42 15.24
CA SER A 388 -14.46 9.71 16.52
C SER A 388 -14.11 8.22 16.44
N ALA A 389 -13.51 7.77 15.33
CA ALA A 389 -13.18 6.35 15.11
C ALA A 389 -12.16 5.80 16.11
N PHE A 390 -11.25 6.64 16.61
CA PHE A 390 -10.27 6.29 17.66
C PHE A 390 -10.90 5.64 18.89
N ILE A 391 -12.07 6.12 19.35
CA ILE A 391 -12.72 5.51 20.53
C ILE A 391 -13.12 4.06 20.27
N SER A 392 -13.43 3.74 19.01
CA SER A 392 -13.74 2.35 18.63
C SER A 392 -12.49 1.48 18.54
N SER A 393 -11.31 2.05 18.23
CA SER A 393 -10.06 1.28 18.05
C SER A 393 -9.40 0.85 19.36
N ILE A 394 -9.93 1.23 20.51
CA ILE A 394 -9.48 0.70 21.81
C ILE A 394 -9.65 -0.84 21.85
N THR A 395 -10.53 -1.39 21.01
CA THR A 395 -10.69 -2.84 20.78
C THR A 395 -9.46 -3.51 20.16
N ASP A 396 -8.45 -2.76 19.72
CA ASP A 396 -7.16 -3.31 19.28
C ASP A 396 -6.35 -3.91 20.46
N LEU A 397 -6.64 -3.54 21.72
CA LEU A 397 -5.93 -4.08 22.88
C LEU A 397 -6.19 -5.58 23.10
N PRO A 398 -7.46 -6.07 23.04
CA PRO A 398 -7.73 -7.50 22.98
C PRO A 398 -6.95 -8.24 21.88
N THR A 399 -6.99 -7.74 20.65
CA THR A 399 -6.32 -8.39 19.51
C THR A 399 -4.81 -8.38 19.67
N TYR A 400 -4.24 -7.31 20.25
CA TYR A 400 -2.84 -7.22 20.64
C TYR A 400 -2.46 -8.36 21.58
N PHE A 401 -3.11 -8.47 22.73
CA PHE A 401 -2.74 -9.45 23.75
C PHE A 401 -3.04 -10.90 23.35
N VAL A 402 -4.14 -11.15 22.62
CA VAL A 402 -4.44 -12.47 22.06
C VAL A 402 -3.36 -12.87 21.05
N THR A 403 -2.88 -11.94 20.23
CA THR A 403 -1.80 -12.20 19.26
C THR A 403 -0.45 -12.39 19.95
N THR A 404 -0.15 -11.62 21.02
CA THR A 404 1.03 -11.81 21.87
C THR A 404 1.05 -13.21 22.47
N GLY A 405 -0.06 -13.67 23.05
CA GLY A 405 -0.20 -15.01 23.60
C GLY A 405 -0.05 -16.10 22.54
N PHE A 406 -0.68 -15.94 21.37
CA PHE A 406 -0.57 -16.90 20.25
C PHE A 406 0.88 -17.09 19.77
N ASN A 407 1.67 -16.01 19.75
CA ASN A 407 3.08 -16.03 19.38
C ASN A 407 4.02 -16.36 20.56
N ARG A 408 3.48 -16.76 21.72
CA ARG A 408 4.24 -17.10 22.95
C ARG A 408 5.20 -15.98 23.38
N LEU A 409 4.81 -14.73 23.15
CA LEU A 409 5.60 -13.55 23.52
C LEU A 409 5.42 -13.25 25.02
N GLY A 410 6.45 -12.69 25.66
CA GLY A 410 6.38 -12.30 27.06
C GLY A 410 5.35 -11.19 27.27
N MET A 411 4.29 -11.45 28.05
CA MET A 411 3.19 -10.49 28.28
C MET A 411 3.65 -9.20 28.95
N VAL A 412 4.64 -9.28 29.86
CA VAL A 412 5.23 -8.11 30.53
C VAL A 412 6.02 -7.27 29.52
N ASP A 413 6.90 -7.89 28.73
CA ASP A 413 7.66 -7.21 27.68
C ASP A 413 6.72 -6.56 26.66
N ALA A 414 5.67 -7.27 26.25
CA ALA A 414 4.65 -6.76 25.34
C ALA A 414 3.91 -5.54 25.93
N THR A 415 3.56 -5.56 27.21
CA THR A 415 2.88 -4.43 27.86
C THR A 415 3.82 -3.23 27.96
N ILE A 416 5.07 -3.44 28.37
CA ILE A 416 6.08 -2.39 28.46
C ILE A 416 6.35 -1.77 27.08
N ASN A 417 6.49 -2.59 26.04
CA ASN A 417 6.73 -2.12 24.68
C ASN A 417 5.52 -1.42 24.07
N LEU A 418 4.29 -1.83 24.41
CA LEU A 418 3.07 -1.12 24.02
C LEU A 418 3.02 0.29 24.62
N VAL A 419 3.38 0.47 25.89
CA VAL A 419 3.44 1.81 26.49
C VAL A 419 4.57 2.64 25.86
N ARG A 420 5.74 2.02 25.68
CA ARG A 420 6.91 2.70 25.09
C ARG A 420 6.73 3.06 23.62
N SER A 421 5.86 2.39 22.88
CA SER A 421 5.71 2.60 21.43
C SER A 421 5.05 3.93 21.06
N PHE A 422 4.40 4.60 22.02
CA PHE A 422 3.95 5.98 21.89
C PHE A 422 5.09 7.01 21.94
N GLY A 423 6.26 6.62 22.45
CA GLY A 423 7.44 7.48 22.55
C GLY A 423 8.25 7.56 21.25
N LYS A 424 8.84 8.73 20.99
CA LYS A 424 9.67 8.99 19.80
C LYS A 424 10.86 8.04 19.67
N ASP A 425 11.56 7.72 20.76
CA ASP A 425 12.71 6.81 20.72
C ASP A 425 12.36 5.42 20.15
N THR A 426 11.21 4.88 20.57
CA THR A 426 10.75 3.57 20.10
C THR A 426 10.30 3.67 18.64
N ALA A 427 9.68 4.79 18.25
CA ALA A 427 9.33 5.07 16.86
C ALA A 427 10.56 5.12 15.96
N ASP A 428 11.57 5.91 16.33
CA ASP A 428 12.82 6.07 15.58
C ASP A 428 13.59 4.74 15.49
N TYR A 429 13.67 3.99 16.60
CA TYR A 429 14.27 2.65 16.62
C TYR A 429 13.55 1.65 15.70
N ALA A 430 12.22 1.55 15.81
CA ALA A 430 11.43 0.62 15.02
C ALA A 430 11.48 0.96 13.52
N ASN A 431 11.41 2.24 13.18
CA ASN A 431 11.54 2.71 11.81
C ASN A 431 12.91 2.32 11.24
N ARG A 432 14.01 2.55 11.98
CA ARG A 432 15.36 2.09 11.58
C ARG A 432 15.38 0.57 11.40
N ALA A 433 14.78 -0.19 12.30
CA ALA A 433 14.75 -1.66 12.26
C ALA A 433 13.95 -2.27 11.10
N GLY A 434 13.38 -1.46 10.19
CA GLY A 434 12.57 -1.95 9.07
C GLY A 434 11.09 -2.10 9.39
N LEU A 435 10.63 -1.60 10.54
CA LEU A 435 9.23 -1.65 10.99
C LEU A 435 8.56 -0.29 10.77
N VAL A 436 8.65 0.18 9.52
CA VAL A 436 8.03 1.44 9.11
C VAL A 436 6.53 1.35 9.34
N ALA A 437 5.96 2.38 9.94
CA ALA A 437 4.53 2.45 10.23
C ALA A 437 3.70 2.28 8.94
N ASP A 438 2.60 1.53 9.03
CA ASP A 438 1.71 1.37 7.88
C ASP A 438 0.99 2.66 7.53
N SER A 439 0.76 3.57 8.49
CA SER A 439 0.26 4.92 8.17
C SER A 439 1.21 5.66 7.24
N ILE A 440 2.53 5.53 7.47
CA ILE A 440 3.56 6.10 6.61
C ILE A 440 3.41 5.44 5.23
N ILE A 441 3.49 4.12 5.11
CA ILE A 441 3.38 3.42 3.81
C ILE A 441 2.01 3.62 3.11
N SER A 442 0.91 3.70 3.85
CA SER A 442 -0.47 3.87 3.36
C SER A 442 -0.76 5.30 2.94
N ASP A 443 -0.34 6.30 3.72
CA ASP A 443 -0.32 7.71 3.30
C ASP A 443 0.48 7.81 2.00
N MET A 444 1.64 7.18 1.94
CA MET A 444 2.51 7.21 0.76
C MET A 444 1.89 6.55 -0.49
N ASN A 445 1.22 5.41 -0.33
CA ASN A 445 0.53 4.73 -1.43
C ASN A 445 -0.74 5.47 -1.88
N ARG A 446 -1.49 6.07 -0.95
CA ARG A 446 -2.72 6.82 -1.24
C ARG A 446 -2.45 8.12 -1.99
N TRP A 447 -1.26 8.71 -1.78
CA TRP A 447 -0.79 9.90 -2.50
C TRP A 447 -0.21 9.60 -3.88
N ALA A 448 0.36 8.40 -4.11
CA ALA A 448 0.89 7.99 -5.40
C ALA A 448 -0.18 7.56 -6.43
N GLU A 449 -1.35 7.10 -5.97
CA GLU A 449 -2.40 6.52 -6.82
C GLU A 449 -3.49 7.52 -7.30
N GLY A 450 -3.55 8.74 -6.78
CA GLY A 450 -4.55 9.73 -7.18
C GLY A 450 -4.01 11.15 -7.10
N ASN A 451 -3.56 11.70 -8.22
CA ASN A 451 -3.07 13.08 -8.25
C ASN A 451 -3.17 13.76 -9.64
N ILE A 452 -4.27 13.64 -10.38
CA ILE A 452 -4.62 14.68 -11.37
C ILE A 452 -5.47 15.74 -10.66
N GLY A 453 -4.81 16.85 -10.34
CA GLY A 453 -5.44 18.07 -9.83
C GLY A 453 -5.68 18.07 -8.32
N LYS A 454 -5.07 19.02 -7.62
CA LYS A 454 -5.40 19.51 -6.26
C LYS A 454 -6.31 18.57 -5.44
N GLY A 455 -5.86 17.38 -5.05
CA GLY A 455 -6.64 16.39 -4.30
C GLY A 455 -6.91 16.80 -2.85
N TRP A 456 -7.51 17.97 -2.63
CA TRP A 456 -7.74 18.58 -1.32
C TRP A 456 -8.59 17.68 -0.42
N THR A 457 -9.54 16.93 -0.98
CA THR A 457 -10.35 15.96 -0.23
C THR A 457 -9.51 14.83 0.35
N ALA A 458 -8.51 14.33 -0.40
CA ALA A 458 -7.59 13.31 0.08
C ALA A 458 -6.69 13.85 1.20
N LYS A 459 -6.19 15.08 1.03
CA LYS A 459 -5.39 15.80 2.05
C LYS A 459 -6.18 16.00 3.34
N LEU A 460 -7.43 16.47 3.25
CA LEU A 460 -8.30 16.67 4.41
C LEU A 460 -8.72 15.36 5.08
N ALA A 461 -8.99 14.32 4.29
CA ALA A 461 -9.21 12.97 4.82
C ALA A 461 -8.00 12.55 5.66
N ASN A 462 -6.79 12.68 5.13
CA ASN A 462 -5.56 12.34 5.83
C ASN A 462 -5.36 13.15 7.12
N ALA A 463 -5.54 14.45 7.01
CA ALA A 463 -5.45 15.37 8.13
C ALA A 463 -6.43 15.02 9.25
N THR A 464 -7.66 14.67 8.89
CA THR A 464 -8.70 14.31 9.85
C THR A 464 -8.37 12.98 10.53
N MET A 465 -7.82 12.01 9.79
CA MET A 465 -7.37 10.74 10.37
C MET A 465 -6.23 10.96 11.37
N LYS A 466 -5.25 11.83 11.06
CA LYS A 466 -4.19 12.23 11.99
C LYS A 466 -4.73 13.00 13.20
N ALA A 467 -5.58 13.97 12.97
CA ALA A 467 -6.21 14.79 14.01
C ALA A 467 -7.10 13.97 14.94
N SER A 468 -7.70 12.85 14.46
CA SER A 468 -8.48 11.94 15.30
C SER A 468 -7.62 11.08 16.23
N LEU A 469 -6.29 11.07 16.05
CA LEU A 469 -5.30 10.25 16.75
C LEU A 469 -5.37 8.74 16.43
N LEU A 470 -6.25 8.32 15.51
CA LEU A 470 -6.40 6.92 15.16
C LEU A 470 -5.10 6.32 14.58
N GLU A 471 -4.47 7.02 13.63
CA GLU A 471 -3.23 6.53 13.00
C GLU A 471 -2.11 6.34 14.02
N ALA A 472 -1.90 7.33 14.89
CA ALA A 472 -0.90 7.27 15.95
C ALA A 472 -1.14 6.09 16.90
N TRP A 473 -2.40 5.83 17.25
CA TRP A 473 -2.78 4.68 18.06
C TRP A 473 -2.48 3.36 17.36
N THR A 474 -2.98 3.15 16.14
CA THR A 474 -2.78 1.89 15.41
C THR A 474 -1.30 1.61 15.16
N ASP A 475 -0.53 2.64 14.82
CA ASP A 475 0.92 2.51 14.61
C ASP A 475 1.65 2.17 15.90
N ALA A 476 1.29 2.80 17.02
CA ALA A 476 1.89 2.49 18.32
C ALA A 476 1.60 1.05 18.73
N VAL A 477 0.36 0.56 18.55
CA VAL A 477 0.00 -0.84 18.85
C VAL A 477 0.81 -1.81 17.99
N ARG A 478 0.86 -1.61 16.66
CA ARG A 478 1.66 -2.45 15.75
C ARG A 478 3.13 -2.41 16.11
N ARG A 479 3.69 -1.22 16.34
CA ARG A 479 5.09 -1.02 16.70
C ARG A 479 5.46 -1.71 18.01
N GLY A 480 4.63 -1.58 19.05
CA GLY A 480 4.84 -2.25 20.33
C GLY A 480 4.90 -3.77 20.17
N PHE A 481 4.01 -4.33 19.35
CA PHE A 481 4.00 -5.74 19.02
C PHE A 481 5.27 -6.13 18.24
N SER A 482 5.59 -5.38 17.18
CA SER A 482 6.74 -5.67 16.32
C SER A 482 8.07 -5.62 17.07
N VAL A 483 8.27 -4.66 17.98
CA VAL A 483 9.46 -4.59 18.85
C VAL A 483 9.55 -5.81 19.77
N THR A 484 8.42 -6.25 20.33
CA THR A 484 8.38 -7.45 21.16
C THR A 484 8.69 -8.71 20.35
N MET A 485 8.15 -8.82 19.13
CA MET A 485 8.39 -9.93 18.22
C MET A 485 9.86 -9.97 17.75
N MET A 486 10.48 -8.83 17.46
CA MET A 486 11.92 -8.77 17.13
C MET A 486 12.79 -9.33 18.24
N GLY A 487 12.47 -9.02 19.50
CA GLY A 487 13.17 -9.57 20.67
C GLY A 487 12.98 -11.08 20.80
N ALA A 488 11.76 -11.58 20.55
CA ALA A 488 11.49 -13.01 20.56
C ALA A 488 12.23 -13.76 19.44
N LEU A 489 12.26 -13.21 18.22
CA LEU A 489 13.01 -13.79 17.11
C LEU A 489 14.53 -13.76 17.37
N GLY A 490 15.05 -12.71 18.02
CA GLY A 490 16.44 -12.66 18.47
C GLY A 490 16.79 -13.82 19.41
N LYS A 491 15.87 -14.19 20.31
CA LYS A 491 16.02 -15.36 21.20
C LYS A 491 15.88 -16.69 20.44
N ILE A 492 14.81 -16.86 19.67
CA ILE A 492 14.49 -18.13 18.98
C ILE A 492 15.57 -18.51 17.96
N THR A 493 16.17 -17.54 17.27
CA THR A 493 17.26 -17.81 16.31
C THR A 493 18.56 -18.31 16.95
N ARG A 494 18.66 -18.34 18.28
CA ARG A 494 19.78 -18.99 18.98
C ARG A 494 19.61 -20.50 19.08
N THR A 495 18.46 -21.05 18.71
CA THR A 495 18.21 -22.50 18.58
C THR A 495 18.23 -22.92 17.11
N THR A 496 18.53 -24.18 16.81
CA THR A 496 18.52 -24.70 15.42
C THR A 496 17.10 -24.97 14.93
N TRP A 497 16.89 -24.94 13.61
CA TRP A 497 15.58 -25.16 12.99
C TRP A 497 14.90 -26.48 13.44
N ALA A 498 15.68 -27.56 13.52
CA ALA A 498 15.20 -28.86 13.97
C ALA A 498 14.85 -28.90 15.47
N ALA A 499 15.54 -28.09 16.29
CA ALA A 499 15.35 -28.00 17.74
C ALA A 499 14.28 -26.98 18.17
N LEU A 500 13.68 -26.26 17.22
CA LEU A 500 12.54 -25.39 17.49
C LEU A 500 11.38 -26.20 18.05
N ASP A 501 10.67 -25.59 19.00
CA ASP A 501 9.36 -26.07 19.41
C ASP A 501 8.46 -26.24 18.18
N ALA A 502 7.72 -27.35 18.12
CA ALA A 502 6.91 -27.69 16.96
C ALA A 502 5.90 -26.59 16.59
N GLY A 503 5.36 -25.87 17.57
CA GLY A 503 4.47 -24.73 17.36
C GLY A 503 5.19 -23.51 16.80
N ASP A 504 6.40 -23.19 17.28
CA ASP A 504 7.21 -22.09 16.75
C ASP A 504 7.63 -22.34 15.30
N ARG A 505 8.12 -23.55 15.01
CA ARG A 505 8.49 -23.95 13.65
C ARG A 505 7.29 -23.89 12.71
N LEU A 506 6.16 -24.46 13.11
CA LEU A 506 4.93 -24.43 12.32
C LEU A 506 4.44 -23.00 12.05
N ARG A 507 4.54 -22.08 13.02
CA ARG A 507 4.19 -20.66 12.81
C ARG A 507 5.08 -20.01 11.77
N LEU A 508 6.39 -20.23 11.83
CA LEU A 508 7.35 -19.69 10.86
C LEU A 508 7.13 -20.28 9.45
N GLU A 509 6.99 -21.60 9.34
CA GLU A 509 6.70 -22.31 8.08
C GLU A 509 5.40 -21.84 7.44
N ARG A 510 4.37 -21.60 8.26
CA ARG A 510 3.11 -21.02 7.80
C ARG A 510 3.34 -19.65 7.16
N LYS A 511 4.26 -18.82 7.66
CA LYS A 511 4.57 -17.51 7.05
C LYS A 511 5.46 -17.59 5.81
N GLY A 512 5.81 -18.80 5.39
CA GLY A 512 6.69 -19.05 4.25
C GLY A 512 8.17 -18.90 4.59
N VAL A 513 8.53 -18.92 5.88
CA VAL A 513 9.93 -18.96 6.34
C VAL A 513 10.46 -20.36 6.12
N THR A 514 11.60 -20.46 5.46
CA THR A 514 12.30 -21.72 5.22
C THR A 514 13.45 -21.90 6.20
N GLU A 515 13.98 -23.13 6.29
CA GLU A 515 15.20 -23.41 7.04
C GLU A 515 16.38 -22.56 6.55
N THR A 516 16.48 -22.30 5.25
CA THR A 516 17.49 -21.42 4.66
C THR A 516 17.35 -19.98 5.17
N ASP A 517 16.13 -19.43 5.19
CA ASP A 517 15.89 -18.08 5.71
C ASP A 517 16.26 -18.01 7.20
N PHE A 518 15.87 -19.02 7.96
CA PHE A 518 16.17 -19.10 9.38
C PHE A 518 17.68 -19.20 9.64
N LYS A 519 18.41 -20.01 8.86
CA LYS A 519 19.87 -20.13 8.93
C LYS A 519 20.56 -18.77 8.74
N VAL A 520 20.09 -17.95 7.81
CA VAL A 520 20.59 -16.56 7.66
C VAL A 520 20.35 -15.77 8.95
N TRP A 521 19.16 -15.87 9.55
CA TRP A 521 18.87 -15.17 10.81
C TRP A 521 19.73 -15.64 11.99
N GLN A 522 20.13 -16.90 12.02
CA GLN A 522 21.04 -17.41 13.05
C GLN A 522 22.44 -16.78 12.96
N LEU A 523 22.92 -16.53 11.73
CA LEU A 523 24.21 -15.88 11.48
C LEU A 523 24.22 -14.40 11.88
N ALA A 524 23.05 -13.75 11.93
CA ALA A 524 22.94 -12.38 12.39
C ALA A 524 23.38 -12.27 13.86
N THR A 525 24.11 -11.20 14.18
CA THR A 525 24.40 -10.81 15.56
C THR A 525 23.28 -9.88 16.02
N PRO A 526 22.42 -10.30 16.98
CA PRO A 526 21.31 -9.47 17.44
C PRO A 526 21.80 -8.14 18.04
N GLU A 527 21.03 -7.08 17.80
CA GLU A 527 21.29 -5.77 18.40
C GLU A 527 20.77 -5.75 19.85
N ASN A 528 21.56 -5.24 20.80
CA ASN A 528 21.06 -5.02 22.15
C ASN A 528 20.28 -3.69 22.22
N TRP A 529 18.97 -3.78 22.44
CA TRP A 529 18.13 -2.60 22.68
C TRP A 529 17.36 -2.75 23.98
N ARG A 530 17.63 -1.85 24.93
CA ARG A 530 17.01 -1.82 26.27
C ARG A 530 17.06 -3.18 26.98
N GLY A 531 18.17 -3.90 26.85
CA GLY A 531 18.41 -5.20 27.49
C GLY A 531 17.84 -6.41 26.73
N SER A 532 17.17 -6.20 25.59
CA SER A 532 16.67 -7.28 24.74
C SER A 532 17.55 -7.45 23.50
N GLN A 533 17.79 -8.72 23.14
CA GLN A 533 18.51 -9.11 21.93
C GLN A 533 17.55 -9.08 20.74
N MET A 534 17.72 -8.13 19.84
CA MET A 534 16.79 -7.83 18.76
C MET A 534 17.31 -8.33 17.43
N LEU A 535 16.51 -9.16 16.75
CA LEU A 535 16.78 -9.50 15.35
C LEU A 535 16.21 -8.41 14.45
N THR A 536 17.07 -7.50 13.99
CA THR A 536 16.70 -6.32 13.18
C THR A 536 17.12 -6.47 11.72
N LEU A 537 16.60 -5.60 10.85
CA LEU A 537 17.10 -5.42 9.48
C LEU A 537 18.62 -5.24 9.45
N GLN A 538 19.14 -4.36 10.31
CA GLN A 538 20.58 -4.06 10.39
C GLN A 538 21.40 -5.28 10.81
N ALA A 539 20.91 -6.06 11.77
CA ALA A 539 21.58 -7.27 12.23
C ALA A 539 21.74 -8.30 11.09
N VAL A 540 20.71 -8.47 10.26
CA VAL A 540 20.75 -9.39 9.12
C VAL A 540 21.59 -8.84 7.96
N ARG A 541 21.49 -7.53 7.68
CA ARG A 541 22.28 -6.85 6.64
C ARG A 541 23.76 -6.72 6.99
N GLY A 542 24.10 -6.69 8.27
CA GLY A 542 25.47 -6.67 8.78
C GLY A 542 26.21 -8.01 8.69
N ILE A 543 25.60 -9.06 8.13
CA ILE A 543 26.29 -10.32 7.86
C ILE A 543 27.18 -10.14 6.63
N ASP A 544 28.49 -10.27 6.83
CA ASP A 544 29.49 -10.19 5.76
C ASP A 544 29.30 -11.30 4.72
N GLU A 545 29.57 -10.99 3.44
CA GLU A 545 29.43 -11.96 2.35
C GLU A 545 30.29 -13.21 2.58
N ALA A 546 31.49 -13.06 3.14
CA ALA A 546 32.35 -14.20 3.47
C ALA A 546 31.71 -15.16 4.49
N LYS A 547 30.95 -14.64 5.46
CA LYS A 547 30.21 -15.46 6.44
C LYS A 547 29.03 -16.17 5.80
N LEU A 548 28.33 -15.52 4.87
CA LEU A 548 27.27 -16.17 4.09
C LEU A 548 27.85 -17.32 3.26
N GLN A 549 28.93 -17.07 2.52
CA GLN A 549 29.58 -18.07 1.68
C GLN A 549 30.11 -19.25 2.49
N ALA A 550 30.75 -19.00 3.64
CA ALA A 550 31.21 -20.06 4.56
C ALA A 550 30.06 -20.93 5.08
N ALA A 551 28.84 -20.39 5.16
CA ALA A 551 27.64 -21.11 5.53
C ALA A 551 26.89 -21.74 4.34
N GLY A 552 27.43 -21.66 3.11
CA GLY A 552 26.79 -22.14 1.89
C GLY A 552 25.59 -21.29 1.46
N LEU A 553 25.56 -20.01 1.84
CA LEU A 553 24.50 -19.05 1.57
C LEU A 553 25.03 -17.93 0.66
N THR A 554 24.10 -17.25 -0.01
CA THR A 554 24.40 -16.15 -0.93
C THR A 554 23.78 -14.83 -0.46
N VAL A 555 24.19 -13.72 -1.08
CA VAL A 555 23.53 -12.41 -0.90
C VAL A 555 22.05 -12.48 -1.29
N ARG A 556 21.68 -13.36 -2.23
CA ARG A 556 20.27 -13.60 -2.59
C ARG A 556 19.49 -14.23 -1.43
N ASP A 557 20.10 -15.16 -0.70
CA ASP A 557 19.48 -15.76 0.48
C ASP A 557 19.32 -14.72 1.60
N GLN A 558 20.31 -13.85 1.79
CA GLN A 558 20.20 -12.70 2.71
C GLN A 558 19.05 -11.76 2.33
N ASN A 559 18.94 -11.37 1.06
CA ASN A 559 17.85 -10.52 0.54
C ASN A 559 16.47 -11.12 0.83
N ARG A 560 16.32 -12.44 0.64
CA ARG A 560 15.07 -13.15 0.89
C ARG A 560 14.78 -13.27 2.38
N ALA A 561 15.78 -13.61 3.19
CA ALA A 561 15.65 -13.72 4.64
C ALA A 561 15.25 -12.38 5.28
N VAL A 562 15.77 -11.26 4.80
CA VAL A 562 15.36 -9.91 5.24
C VAL A 562 13.88 -9.66 4.92
N ALA A 563 13.46 -9.90 3.68
CA ALA A 563 12.06 -9.73 3.28
C ALA A 563 11.11 -10.66 4.06
N ARG A 564 11.54 -11.90 4.34
CA ARG A 564 10.77 -12.84 5.18
C ARG A 564 10.68 -12.38 6.63
N LEU A 565 11.75 -11.82 7.19
CA LEU A 565 11.78 -11.31 8.56
C LEU A 565 10.78 -10.16 8.72
N LEU A 566 10.93 -9.12 7.90
CA LEU A 566 10.08 -7.92 7.97
C LEU A 566 8.64 -8.23 7.59
N GLY A 567 8.42 -9.05 6.56
CA GLY A 567 7.09 -9.49 6.15
C GLY A 567 6.36 -10.30 7.22
N THR A 568 7.09 -11.16 7.96
CA THR A 568 6.53 -11.94 9.08
C THR A 568 6.13 -11.04 10.24
N ILE A 569 7.02 -10.14 10.67
CA ILE A 569 6.75 -9.23 11.78
C ILE A 569 5.59 -8.28 11.42
N ALA A 570 5.59 -7.72 10.20
CA ALA A 570 4.53 -6.83 9.74
C ALA A 570 3.18 -7.56 9.69
N ASP A 571 3.13 -8.76 9.11
CA ASP A 571 1.89 -9.52 9.02
C ASP A 571 1.33 -9.94 10.38
N GLU A 572 2.17 -10.31 11.35
CA GLU A 572 1.72 -10.59 12.73
C GLU A 572 1.31 -9.33 13.49
N SER A 573 1.99 -8.20 13.27
CA SER A 573 1.57 -6.91 13.86
C SER A 573 0.18 -6.48 13.39
N GLU A 574 -0.23 -6.89 12.19
CA GLU A 574 -1.59 -6.65 11.68
C GLU A 574 -2.66 -7.59 12.24
N PHE A 575 -2.30 -8.64 12.98
CA PHE A 575 -3.24 -9.29 13.90
C PHE A 575 -3.33 -8.50 15.22
N ALA A 576 -2.25 -7.87 15.66
CA ALA A 576 -2.26 -7.10 16.90
C ALA A 576 -3.14 -5.83 16.79
N SER A 577 -3.03 -5.09 15.68
CA SER A 577 -3.97 -4.04 15.29
C SER A 577 -4.37 -4.27 13.84
N LEU A 578 -5.66 -4.48 13.61
CA LEU A 578 -6.17 -5.11 12.39
C LEU A 578 -5.81 -4.38 11.10
N GLY A 579 -5.09 -5.08 10.22
CA GLY A 579 -4.79 -4.65 8.85
C GLY A 579 -5.43 -5.55 7.79
N GLN A 580 -5.63 -5.04 6.57
CA GLN A 580 -6.24 -5.82 5.49
C GLN A 580 -5.20 -6.75 4.85
N ASP A 581 -5.47 -8.06 4.88
CA ASP A 581 -4.67 -9.04 4.14
C ASP A 581 -5.03 -9.08 2.64
N LEU A 582 -4.33 -9.92 1.87
CA LEU A 582 -4.59 -10.06 0.44
C LEU A 582 -6.03 -10.53 0.14
N ASN A 583 -6.56 -11.46 0.94
CA ASN A 583 -7.90 -12.02 0.75
C ASN A 583 -8.99 -10.95 1.00
N THR A 584 -8.82 -10.14 2.04
CA THR A 584 -9.70 -9.01 2.38
C THR A 584 -9.67 -7.94 1.28
N ARG A 585 -8.48 -7.58 0.79
CA ARG A 585 -8.36 -6.61 -0.32
C ARG A 585 -8.98 -7.15 -1.61
N ALA A 586 -8.86 -8.45 -1.88
CA ALA A 586 -9.54 -9.11 -2.99
C ALA A 586 -11.05 -9.15 -2.80
N ALA A 587 -11.56 -9.34 -1.57
CA ALA A 587 -13.00 -9.33 -1.29
C ALA A 587 -13.61 -7.93 -1.49
N ILE A 588 -12.90 -6.89 -1.05
CA ILE A 588 -13.31 -5.49 -1.19
C ILE A 588 -13.36 -5.07 -2.66
N SER A 589 -12.33 -5.42 -3.43
CA SER A 589 -12.20 -4.98 -4.82
C SER A 589 -12.83 -5.93 -5.85
N ARG A 590 -12.98 -7.21 -5.53
CA ARG A 590 -13.36 -8.30 -6.45
C ARG A 590 -12.54 -8.30 -7.75
N GLY A 591 -11.26 -7.92 -7.68
CA GLY A 591 -10.37 -7.78 -8.84
C GLY A 591 -10.74 -6.64 -9.81
N THR A 592 -11.81 -5.89 -9.55
CA THR A 592 -12.25 -4.79 -10.42
C THR A 592 -11.27 -3.63 -10.38
N GLN A 593 -11.04 -2.99 -11.53
CA GLN A 593 -10.13 -1.86 -11.66
C GLN A 593 -10.78 -0.55 -11.22
N LYS A 594 -9.98 0.40 -10.74
CA LYS A 594 -10.44 1.77 -10.45
C LYS A 594 -10.91 2.46 -11.74
N GLY A 595 -11.82 3.41 -11.60
CA GLY A 595 -12.40 4.13 -12.73
C GLY A 595 -13.36 3.30 -13.60
N THR A 596 -13.72 2.10 -13.16
CA THR A 596 -14.85 1.34 -13.74
C THR A 596 -16.07 1.53 -12.85
N PHE A 597 -17.28 1.57 -13.42
CA PHE A 597 -18.51 1.72 -12.62
C PHE A 597 -18.63 0.64 -11.54
N ALA A 598 -18.45 -0.63 -11.91
CA ALA A 598 -18.47 -1.75 -10.97
C ALA A 598 -17.40 -1.59 -9.87
N GLY A 599 -16.19 -1.19 -10.23
CA GLY A 599 -15.09 -1.05 -9.28
C GLY A 599 -15.25 0.12 -8.32
N GLU A 600 -15.78 1.25 -8.78
CA GLU A 600 -16.06 2.40 -7.91
C GLU A 600 -17.26 2.14 -7.00
N PHE A 601 -18.28 1.43 -7.49
CA PHE A 601 -19.43 1.02 -6.70
C PHE A 601 -19.01 0.07 -5.55
N LEU A 602 -18.28 -1.01 -5.85
CA LEU A 602 -17.83 -1.97 -4.84
C LEU A 602 -16.94 -1.34 -3.77
N ARG A 603 -16.00 -0.46 -4.16
CA ARG A 603 -15.15 0.28 -3.20
C ARG A 603 -15.95 1.21 -2.30
N SER A 604 -17.01 1.81 -2.82
CA SER A 604 -17.90 2.69 -2.06
C SER A 604 -18.80 1.91 -1.10
N LEU A 605 -19.27 0.73 -1.51
CA LEU A 605 -19.99 -0.22 -0.65
C LEU A 605 -19.11 -0.78 0.49
N ALA A 606 -17.84 -1.02 0.20
CA ALA A 606 -16.88 -1.58 1.14
C ALA A 606 -16.26 -0.54 2.08
N LEU A 607 -16.53 0.76 1.88
CA LEU A 607 -16.01 1.81 2.74
C LEU A 607 -16.43 1.56 4.20
N PHE A 608 -15.46 1.61 5.12
CA PHE A 608 -15.57 1.25 6.55
C PHE A 608 -15.81 -0.24 6.88
N LYS A 609 -15.93 -1.13 5.89
CA LYS A 609 -16.05 -2.58 6.11
C LYS A 609 -14.71 -3.31 6.17
N GLY A 610 -13.60 -2.60 5.96
CA GLY A 610 -12.26 -3.18 5.95
C GLY A 610 -11.85 -3.87 7.26
N PHE A 611 -12.09 -3.23 8.41
CA PHE A 611 -11.78 -3.78 9.73
C PHE A 611 -12.58 -5.05 10.08
N PRO A 612 -13.92 -5.08 10.00
CA PRO A 612 -14.68 -6.28 10.32
C PRO A 612 -14.41 -7.43 9.34
N LEU A 613 -14.09 -7.12 8.07
CA LEU A 613 -13.58 -8.14 7.15
C LEU A 613 -12.22 -8.65 7.65
N ALA A 614 -11.23 -7.80 7.88
CA ALA A 614 -9.93 -8.24 8.39
C ALA A 614 -10.01 -9.11 9.66
N MET A 615 -10.94 -8.82 10.60
CA MET A 615 -11.19 -9.68 11.78
C MET A 615 -11.55 -11.12 11.39
N ILE A 616 -12.37 -11.30 10.36
CA ILE A 616 -12.79 -12.60 9.84
C ILE A 616 -11.63 -13.33 9.17
N SER A 617 -10.90 -12.70 8.25
CA SER A 617 -9.82 -13.37 7.53
C SER A 617 -8.62 -13.67 8.43
N ARG A 618 -8.33 -12.79 9.39
CA ARG A 618 -7.21 -12.92 10.34
C ARG A 618 -7.59 -13.78 11.53
N HIS A 619 -8.31 -13.24 12.52
CA HIS A 619 -8.51 -13.94 13.79
C HIS A 619 -9.42 -15.16 13.67
N TRP A 620 -10.58 -15.01 13.06
CA TRP A 620 -11.50 -16.14 12.89
C TRP A 620 -10.95 -17.17 11.89
N GLY A 621 -10.26 -16.70 10.84
CA GLY A 621 -9.52 -17.56 9.90
C GLY A 621 -8.42 -18.36 10.59
N ARG A 622 -7.66 -17.75 11.50
CA ARG A 622 -6.64 -18.43 12.32
C ARG A 622 -7.26 -19.47 13.25
N ALA A 623 -8.34 -19.13 13.96
CA ALA A 623 -9.04 -20.06 14.83
C ALA A 623 -9.60 -21.27 14.03
N ALA A 624 -10.25 -21.00 12.89
CA ALA A 624 -10.77 -22.04 12.00
C ALA A 624 -9.65 -22.92 11.43
N GLU A 625 -8.48 -22.34 11.11
CA GLU A 625 -7.33 -23.11 10.67
C GLU A 625 -6.76 -24.00 11.78
N GLN A 626 -6.59 -23.49 13.01
CA GLN A 626 -6.18 -24.30 14.17
C GLN A 626 -7.12 -25.48 14.40
N TRP A 627 -8.43 -25.23 14.33
CA TRP A 627 -9.46 -26.26 14.43
C TRP A 627 -9.29 -27.33 13.34
N ARG A 628 -9.13 -26.90 12.08
CA ARG A 628 -8.99 -27.81 10.92
C ARG A 628 -7.75 -28.70 11.02
N VAL A 629 -6.65 -28.19 11.58
CA VAL A 629 -5.41 -28.98 11.74
C VAL A 629 -5.39 -29.84 13.02
N GLY A 630 -6.51 -29.90 13.76
CA GLY A 630 -6.66 -30.78 14.92
C GLY A 630 -6.37 -30.13 16.27
N ASP A 631 -5.87 -28.89 16.31
CA ASP A 631 -5.58 -28.15 17.54
C ASP A 631 -6.83 -27.44 18.09
N LYS A 632 -7.86 -28.24 18.39
CA LYS A 632 -9.19 -27.74 18.80
C LYS A 632 -9.16 -26.98 20.12
N ALA A 633 -8.33 -27.44 21.08
CA ALA A 633 -8.22 -26.79 22.39
C ALA A 633 -7.68 -25.37 22.26
N SER A 634 -6.59 -25.17 21.51
CA SER A 634 -6.05 -23.83 21.27
C SER A 634 -6.99 -22.97 20.43
N ALA A 635 -7.70 -23.55 19.46
CA ALA A 635 -8.71 -22.83 18.68
C ALA A 635 -9.85 -22.29 19.56
N VAL A 636 -10.36 -23.11 20.49
CA VAL A 636 -11.39 -22.71 21.46
C VAL A 636 -10.86 -21.66 22.42
N ALA A 637 -9.68 -21.88 23.01
CA ALA A 637 -9.06 -20.92 23.92
C ALA A 637 -8.82 -19.56 23.25
N TYR A 638 -8.31 -19.55 22.03
CA TYR A 638 -8.09 -18.35 21.22
C TYR A 638 -9.42 -17.62 20.93
N SER A 639 -10.43 -18.37 20.48
CA SER A 639 -11.75 -17.81 20.14
C SER A 639 -12.45 -17.23 21.37
N ALA A 640 -12.39 -17.93 22.51
CA ALA A 640 -12.98 -17.48 23.77
C ALA A 640 -12.28 -16.23 24.32
N ALA A 641 -10.95 -16.20 24.31
CA ALA A 641 -10.17 -15.04 24.72
C ALA A 641 -10.48 -13.82 23.83
N LEU A 642 -10.58 -14.02 22.52
CA LEU A 642 -10.94 -12.97 21.57
C LEU A 642 -12.37 -12.47 21.79
N ALA A 643 -13.36 -13.36 21.82
CA ALA A 643 -14.77 -12.98 22.00
C ALA A 643 -14.98 -12.23 23.33
N THR A 644 -14.38 -12.72 24.42
CA THR A 644 -14.46 -12.07 25.73
C THR A 644 -13.78 -10.70 25.69
N GLY A 645 -12.55 -10.62 25.18
CA GLY A 645 -11.80 -9.37 25.09
C GLY A 645 -12.50 -8.31 24.24
N LEU A 646 -12.96 -8.68 23.04
CA LEU A 646 -13.69 -7.77 22.15
C LEU A 646 -15.00 -7.29 22.76
N THR A 647 -15.73 -8.16 23.47
CA THR A 647 -16.97 -7.79 24.15
C THR A 647 -16.70 -6.78 25.27
N THR A 648 -15.73 -7.07 26.14
CA THR A 648 -15.37 -6.19 27.27
C THR A 648 -14.88 -4.83 26.79
N PHE A 649 -14.00 -4.80 25.80
CA PHE A 649 -13.51 -3.53 25.25
C PHE A 649 -14.54 -2.83 24.36
N GLY A 650 -15.46 -3.57 23.75
CA GLY A 650 -16.65 -3.02 23.11
C GLY A 650 -17.58 -2.31 24.09
N ALA A 651 -17.76 -2.87 25.29
CA ALA A 651 -18.50 -2.23 26.37
C ALA A 651 -17.84 -0.90 26.79
N ILE A 652 -16.51 -0.91 27.01
CA ILE A 652 -15.74 0.31 27.32
C ILE A 652 -15.90 1.35 26.20
N ALA A 653 -15.78 0.95 24.94
CA ALA A 653 -15.92 1.86 23.81
C ALA A 653 -17.33 2.47 23.72
N ILE A 654 -18.40 1.71 24.02
CA ILE A 654 -19.77 2.25 24.10
C ILE A 654 -19.88 3.29 25.20
N GLN A 655 -19.40 2.97 26.42
CA GLN A 655 -19.49 3.90 27.54
C GLN A 655 -18.71 5.18 27.28
N LEU A 656 -17.49 5.09 26.74
CA LEU A 656 -16.70 6.26 26.36
C LEU A 656 -17.39 7.10 25.29
N LYS A 657 -18.01 6.47 24.28
CA LYS A 657 -18.79 7.20 23.27
C LYS A 657 -19.96 7.95 23.89
N ASP A 658 -20.68 7.35 24.82
CA ASP A 658 -21.82 8.01 25.45
C ASP A 658 -21.37 9.21 26.29
N LEU A 659 -20.32 9.02 27.11
CA LEU A 659 -19.70 10.11 27.88
C LEU A 659 -19.26 11.28 27.00
N ILE A 660 -18.54 11.00 25.90
CA ILE A 660 -18.09 12.02 24.94
C ILE A 660 -19.27 12.76 24.28
N ASN A 661 -20.40 12.08 24.09
CA ASN A 661 -21.62 12.67 23.53
C ASN A 661 -22.50 13.36 24.58
N GLY A 662 -21.99 13.60 25.80
CA GLY A 662 -22.71 14.29 26.87
C GLY A 662 -23.75 13.43 27.61
N LYS A 663 -23.81 12.12 27.32
CA LYS A 663 -24.76 11.17 27.92
C LYS A 663 -24.17 10.48 29.13
N ASP A 664 -25.02 10.10 30.08
CA ASP A 664 -24.63 9.18 31.14
C ASP A 664 -24.31 7.78 30.58
N PRO A 665 -23.48 6.98 31.28
CA PRO A 665 -23.27 5.58 30.94
C PRO A 665 -24.57 4.77 30.80
N ARG A 666 -24.57 3.78 29.91
CA ARG A 666 -25.66 2.79 29.79
C ARG A 666 -25.60 1.81 30.94
N ASP A 667 -26.77 1.31 31.35
CA ASP A 667 -26.89 0.16 32.24
C ASP A 667 -26.25 -1.10 31.65
N MET A 668 -25.16 -1.54 32.27
CA MET A 668 -24.38 -2.72 31.88
C MET A 668 -24.98 -4.03 32.40
N THR A 669 -26.02 -3.99 33.24
CA THR A 669 -26.68 -5.20 33.75
C THR A 669 -27.61 -5.85 32.71
N THR A 670 -27.92 -5.13 31.63
CA THR A 670 -28.83 -5.60 30.59
C THR A 670 -28.15 -6.47 29.53
N ALA A 671 -28.83 -7.53 29.08
CA ALA A 671 -28.38 -8.33 27.92
C ALA A 671 -28.29 -7.48 26.63
N LYS A 672 -29.15 -6.46 26.52
CA LYS A 672 -29.14 -5.49 25.42
C LYS A 672 -27.81 -4.73 25.34
N PHE A 673 -27.25 -4.31 26.47
CA PHE A 673 -25.95 -3.65 26.52
C PHE A 673 -24.84 -4.58 26.05
N TRP A 674 -24.77 -5.80 26.58
CA TRP A 674 -23.72 -6.76 26.20
C TRP A 674 -23.83 -7.24 24.76
N GLY A 675 -25.05 -7.36 24.21
CA GLY A 675 -25.26 -7.59 22.78
C GLY A 675 -24.71 -6.44 21.92
N ALA A 676 -24.95 -5.20 22.32
CA ALA A 676 -24.38 -4.02 21.65
C ALA A 676 -22.85 -3.96 21.82
N ALA A 677 -22.31 -4.32 22.98
CA ALA A 677 -20.88 -4.36 23.27
C ALA A 677 -20.16 -5.39 22.39
N PHE A 678 -20.72 -6.60 22.24
CA PHE A 678 -20.19 -7.63 21.34
C PHE A 678 -20.17 -7.15 19.87
N ALA A 679 -21.22 -6.45 19.43
CA ALA A 679 -21.28 -5.83 18.10
C ALA A 679 -20.25 -4.71 17.92
N GLN A 680 -20.14 -3.80 18.89
CA GLN A 680 -19.16 -2.72 18.89
C GLN A 680 -17.72 -3.23 18.90
N GLY A 681 -17.47 -4.33 19.60
CA GLY A 681 -16.18 -5.02 19.64
C GLY A 681 -15.75 -5.63 18.31
N GLY A 682 -16.65 -5.69 17.31
CA GLY A 682 -16.39 -6.42 16.06
C GLY A 682 -16.44 -7.94 16.20
N GLY A 683 -16.98 -8.45 17.33
CA GLY A 683 -17.10 -9.89 17.61
C GLY A 683 -18.15 -10.60 16.74
N VAL A 684 -19.08 -9.84 16.16
CA VAL A 684 -20.24 -10.35 15.43
C VAL A 684 -19.88 -10.99 14.09
N GLY A 685 -18.79 -10.57 13.44
CA GLY A 685 -18.54 -10.94 12.04
C GLY A 685 -19.78 -10.70 11.15
N ILE A 686 -19.83 -11.31 9.97
CA ILE A 686 -21.06 -11.37 9.16
C ILE A 686 -22.06 -12.41 9.76
N PHE A 687 -21.69 -13.10 10.84
CA PHE A 687 -22.48 -14.14 11.49
C PHE A 687 -23.48 -13.62 12.54
N GLY A 688 -23.56 -12.30 12.71
CA GLY A 688 -24.57 -11.65 13.56
C GLY A 688 -25.99 -12.05 13.22
N ASP A 689 -26.30 -12.26 11.95
CA ASP A 689 -27.63 -12.70 11.54
C ASP A 689 -27.92 -14.12 12.04
N VAL A 690 -26.96 -15.04 12.11
CA VAL A 690 -27.20 -16.41 12.60
C VAL A 690 -27.45 -16.43 14.12
N LEU A 691 -26.79 -15.54 14.88
CA LEU A 691 -26.98 -15.41 16.33
C LEU A 691 -28.20 -14.55 16.70
N TYR A 692 -28.49 -13.48 15.96
CA TYR A 692 -29.62 -12.58 16.20
C TYR A 692 -30.96 -13.22 15.79
N THR A 693 -30.99 -13.96 14.68
CA THR A 693 -32.18 -14.72 14.26
C THR A 693 -32.42 -15.95 15.14
N GLY A 694 -31.36 -16.52 15.73
CA GLY A 694 -31.44 -17.59 16.72
C GLY A 694 -31.91 -17.16 18.12
N MET A 695 -31.93 -15.86 18.42
CA MET A 695 -32.33 -15.29 19.72
C MET A 695 -33.64 -14.48 19.68
N GLY A 696 -34.45 -14.63 18.63
CA GLY A 696 -35.82 -14.08 18.61
C GLY A 696 -35.94 -12.57 18.42
N GLY A 697 -34.93 -11.90 17.85
CA GLY A 697 -34.98 -10.46 17.57
C GLY A 697 -35.88 -10.11 16.39
N GLN A 698 -37.05 -9.51 16.64
CA GLN A 698 -37.77 -8.74 15.62
C GLN A 698 -36.98 -7.46 15.33
N ASN A 699 -36.56 -7.28 14.08
CA ASN A 699 -35.85 -6.10 13.60
C ASN A 699 -36.61 -4.81 13.95
N ARG A 700 -35.92 -3.85 14.58
CA ARG A 700 -36.45 -2.50 14.81
C ARG A 700 -36.75 -1.82 13.46
N ALA A 701 -38.04 -1.60 13.20
CA ALA A 701 -38.63 -0.72 12.18
C ALA A 701 -38.40 -1.11 10.70
N GLY A 702 -39.23 -2.04 10.19
CA GLY A 702 -40.02 -1.91 8.94
C GLY A 702 -39.43 -1.33 7.63
N LEU A 703 -38.11 -1.18 7.45
CA LEU A 703 -37.48 -0.67 6.23
C LEU A 703 -36.75 -1.78 5.46
N PRO A 704 -36.78 -1.80 4.10
CA PRO A 704 -36.18 -2.88 3.30
C PRO A 704 -34.65 -3.02 3.45
N ASN A 705 -34.17 -4.26 3.64
CA ASN A 705 -32.77 -4.64 3.90
C ASN A 705 -31.70 -4.09 2.92
N TRP A 706 -32.05 -3.68 1.70
CA TRP A 706 -31.06 -3.17 0.74
C TRP A 706 -30.54 -1.77 1.10
N MET A 707 -31.30 -1.01 1.90
CA MET A 707 -30.93 0.35 2.30
C MET A 707 -29.87 0.37 3.43
N ASN A 708 -29.82 -0.68 4.27
CA ASN A 708 -28.73 -0.92 5.24
C ASN A 708 -27.48 -1.57 4.60
N LEU A 709 -27.60 -2.06 3.37
CA LEU A 709 -26.49 -2.59 2.56
C LEU A 709 -25.78 -1.51 1.75
N ALA A 710 -26.44 -0.38 1.50
CA ALA A 710 -25.87 0.77 0.82
C ALA A 710 -24.70 1.33 1.64
N GLY A 711 -23.53 1.42 1.02
CA GLY A 711 -22.35 2.01 1.64
C GLY A 711 -22.55 3.49 1.97
N PRO A 712 -21.74 4.08 2.86
CA PRO A 712 -21.90 5.45 3.34
C PRO A 712 -21.99 6.48 2.20
N VAL A 713 -21.23 6.30 1.11
CA VAL A 713 -21.30 7.17 -0.08
C VAL A 713 -22.68 7.15 -0.75
N ILE A 714 -23.30 5.97 -0.84
CA ILE A 714 -24.63 5.81 -1.45
C ILE A 714 -25.68 6.42 -0.54
N GLY A 715 -25.57 6.20 0.78
CA GLY A 715 -26.42 6.84 1.78
C GLY A 715 -26.38 8.37 1.67
N SER A 716 -25.19 8.95 1.62
CA SER A 716 -25.02 10.41 1.46
C SER A 716 -25.54 10.94 0.12
N ALA A 717 -25.44 10.16 -0.97
CA ALA A 717 -26.05 10.53 -2.25
C ALA A 717 -27.59 10.54 -2.18
N PHE A 718 -28.20 9.59 -1.45
CA PHE A 718 -29.63 9.62 -1.18
C PHE A 718 -30.03 10.79 -0.28
N GLU A 719 -29.28 11.06 0.80
CA GLU A 719 -29.51 12.24 1.66
C GLU A 719 -29.47 13.55 0.85
N ALA A 720 -28.51 13.69 -0.07
CA ALA A 720 -28.42 14.85 -0.97
C ALA A 720 -29.59 14.93 -1.98
N ALA A 721 -30.10 13.79 -2.45
CA ALA A 721 -31.27 13.74 -3.32
C ALA A 721 -32.56 14.06 -2.56
N ASP A 722 -32.71 13.62 -1.31
CA ASP A 722 -33.84 13.96 -0.44
C ASP A 722 -33.86 15.46 -0.11
N LEU A 723 -32.68 16.06 0.13
CA LEU A 723 -32.52 17.50 0.31
C LEU A 723 -33.06 18.33 -0.86
N THR A 724 -32.99 17.78 -2.07
CA THR A 724 -33.39 18.47 -3.31
C THR A 724 -34.79 18.07 -3.75
N PHE A 725 -34.99 16.83 -4.19
CA PHE A 725 -36.26 16.35 -4.73
C PHE A 725 -37.27 15.92 -3.65
N GLY A 726 -36.79 15.41 -2.52
CA GLY A 726 -37.65 14.98 -1.40
C GLY A 726 -38.38 16.16 -0.75
N ASN A 727 -37.65 17.24 -0.46
CA ASN A 727 -38.22 18.48 0.09
C ASN A 727 -39.16 19.18 -0.91
N ILE A 728 -38.89 19.14 -2.21
CA ILE A 728 -39.82 19.64 -3.24
C ILE A 728 -41.12 18.81 -3.25
N GLY A 729 -41.02 17.49 -3.09
CA GLY A 729 -42.19 16.61 -3.00
C GLY A 729 -43.01 16.79 -1.72
N GLN A 730 -42.36 17.00 -0.57
CA GLN A 730 -43.02 17.33 0.70
C GLN A 730 -43.72 18.69 0.63
N ALA A 731 -43.05 19.71 0.08
CA ALA A 731 -43.64 21.01 -0.18
C ALA A 731 -44.85 20.93 -1.12
N ALA A 732 -44.76 20.12 -2.18
CA ALA A 732 -45.85 19.89 -3.12
C ALA A 732 -47.05 19.11 -2.51
N ARG A 733 -46.81 18.34 -1.44
CA ARG A 733 -47.85 17.63 -0.66
C ARG A 733 -48.36 18.44 0.54
N GLY A 734 -47.85 19.64 0.78
CA GLY A 734 -48.24 20.49 1.91
C GLY A 734 -47.70 20.02 3.26
N GLU A 735 -46.63 19.22 3.29
CA GLU A 735 -45.94 18.76 4.50
C GLU A 735 -44.87 19.79 4.94
N ASP A 736 -44.64 19.94 6.25
CA ASP A 736 -43.60 20.84 6.78
C ASP A 736 -42.20 20.40 6.35
N THR A 737 -41.56 21.18 5.47
CA THR A 737 -40.20 20.88 4.99
C THR A 737 -39.15 21.22 6.04
N HIS A 738 -38.28 20.27 6.36
CA HIS A 738 -37.17 20.45 7.30
C HIS A 738 -35.84 20.76 6.61
N ALA A 739 -35.89 21.29 5.38
CA ALA A 739 -34.76 21.43 4.47
C ALA A 739 -33.54 22.13 5.10
N GLY A 740 -33.73 23.21 5.88
CA GLY A 740 -32.64 23.91 6.55
C GLY A 740 -31.95 23.06 7.62
N ALA A 741 -32.74 22.39 8.46
CA ALA A 741 -32.25 21.50 9.51
C ALA A 741 -31.57 20.24 8.93
N GLU A 742 -32.07 19.72 7.82
CA GLU A 742 -31.47 18.61 7.09
C GLU A 742 -30.16 19.04 6.41
N ALA A 743 -30.13 20.23 5.80
CA ALA A 743 -28.93 20.77 5.15
C ALA A 743 -27.83 21.02 6.17
N LEU A 744 -28.15 21.52 7.37
CA LEU A 744 -27.19 21.65 8.47
C LEU A 744 -26.63 20.30 8.91
N ARG A 745 -27.49 19.29 9.10
CA ARG A 745 -27.07 17.92 9.44
C ARG A 745 -26.16 17.32 8.39
N PHE A 746 -26.50 17.51 7.11
CA PHE A 746 -25.70 17.05 5.99
C PHE A 746 -24.35 17.78 5.92
N ALA A 747 -24.34 19.11 6.04
CA ALA A 747 -23.09 19.89 6.07
C ALA A 747 -22.18 19.44 7.21
N ARG A 748 -22.74 19.25 8.41
CA ARG A 748 -22.01 18.77 9.58
C ARG A 748 -21.46 17.35 9.41
N SER A 749 -22.26 16.42 8.87
CA SER A 749 -21.84 15.03 8.69
C SER A 749 -20.76 14.85 7.62
N HIS A 750 -20.55 15.88 6.79
CA HIS A 750 -19.54 15.93 5.74
C HIS A 750 -18.50 17.03 5.97
N ALA A 751 -18.43 17.65 7.15
CA ALA A 751 -17.44 18.67 7.48
C ALA A 751 -16.19 18.03 8.13
N PRO A 752 -14.97 18.39 7.69
CA PRO A 752 -13.75 17.92 8.34
C PRO A 752 -13.60 18.54 9.73
N PHE A 753 -12.93 17.83 10.64
CA PHE A 753 -12.59 18.28 12.01
C PHE A 753 -13.76 18.58 12.97
N VAL A 754 -15.00 18.67 12.49
CA VAL A 754 -16.18 18.95 13.33
C VAL A 754 -16.52 17.77 14.25
N ASN A 755 -16.35 16.54 13.77
CA ASN A 755 -16.73 15.33 14.50
C ASN A 755 -15.54 14.66 15.23
N LEU A 756 -14.47 15.40 15.52
CA LEU A 756 -13.34 14.89 16.31
C LEU A 756 -13.79 14.61 17.75
N TRP A 757 -13.40 13.46 18.30
CA TRP A 757 -13.93 13.00 19.59
C TRP A 757 -13.68 13.96 20.76
N TYR A 758 -12.65 14.79 20.72
CA TYR A 758 -12.32 15.75 21.79
C TYR A 758 -12.85 17.17 21.55
N THR A 759 -13.29 17.53 20.33
CA THR A 759 -13.87 18.86 20.05
C THR A 759 -15.37 18.83 19.79
N LYS A 760 -15.91 17.66 19.40
CA LYS A 760 -17.30 17.51 19.00
C LYS A 760 -18.28 18.05 20.04
N GLY A 761 -18.13 17.68 21.31
CA GLY A 761 -18.98 18.16 22.40
C GLY A 761 -18.93 19.68 22.53
N ALA A 762 -17.73 20.28 22.53
CA ALA A 762 -17.59 21.73 22.61
C ALA A 762 -18.27 22.46 21.43
N LEU A 763 -18.10 21.97 20.20
CA LEU A 763 -18.76 22.56 19.01
C LEU A 763 -20.27 22.40 19.05
N ASP A 764 -20.74 21.26 19.56
CA ASP A 764 -22.16 20.97 19.72
C ASP A 764 -22.84 21.98 20.64
N HIS A 765 -22.27 22.16 21.82
CA HIS A 765 -22.83 23.00 22.87
C HIS A 765 -22.50 24.48 22.72
N ALA A 766 -21.50 24.86 21.90
CA ALA A 766 -21.19 26.25 21.61
C ALA A 766 -22.15 26.91 20.60
N GLY A 767 -22.93 26.11 19.84
CA GLY A 767 -23.94 26.69 18.95
C GLY A 767 -24.48 25.79 17.84
N LEU A 768 -23.89 24.61 17.56
CA LEU A 768 -24.46 23.71 16.55
C LEU A 768 -25.81 23.13 16.99
N GLN A 769 -25.97 22.83 18.29
CA GLN A 769 -27.24 22.37 18.85
C GLN A 769 -28.30 23.47 18.80
N ASP A 770 -27.95 24.71 19.17
CA ASP A 770 -28.86 25.85 19.12
C ASP A 770 -29.30 26.15 17.69
N LEU A 771 -28.39 26.09 16.73
CA LEU A 771 -28.71 26.26 15.31
C LEU A 771 -29.63 25.14 14.82
N GLN A 772 -29.41 23.90 15.28
CA GLN A 772 -30.26 22.76 14.93
C GLN A 772 -31.66 22.88 15.53
N GLU A 773 -31.78 23.36 16.77
CA GLU A 773 -33.03 23.64 17.46
C GLU A 773 -33.79 24.80 16.79
N TYR A 774 -33.09 25.86 16.40
CA TYR A 774 -33.66 26.99 15.66
C TYR A 774 -34.22 26.55 14.30
N LEU A 775 -33.49 25.72 13.55
CA LEU A 775 -33.92 25.24 12.23
C LEU A 775 -34.95 24.10 12.31
N SER A 776 -35.06 23.40 13.44
CA SER A 776 -36.05 22.34 13.68
C SER A 776 -36.47 22.35 15.15
N PRO A 777 -37.48 23.16 15.52
CA PRO A 777 -37.95 23.26 16.89
C PRO A 777 -38.30 21.89 17.51
N GLY A 778 -37.92 21.70 18.77
CA GLY A 778 -38.07 20.46 19.54
C GLY A 778 -37.04 19.37 19.19
N TYR A 779 -36.00 19.66 18.41
CA TYR A 779 -34.97 18.69 18.05
C TYR A 779 -34.22 18.15 19.27
N LEU A 780 -33.78 19.04 20.16
CA LEU A 780 -33.05 18.68 21.38
C LEU A 780 -33.94 17.91 22.36
N GLN A 781 -35.24 18.21 22.41
CA GLN A 781 -36.20 17.43 23.17
C GLN A 781 -36.34 16.01 22.60
N ARG A 782 -36.56 15.86 21.29
CA ARG A 782 -36.63 14.54 20.62
C ARG A 782 -35.35 13.73 20.80
N MET A 783 -34.20 14.41 20.82
CA MET A 783 -32.91 13.78 21.07
C MET A 783 -32.83 13.20 22.50
N ARG A 784 -33.29 13.96 23.50
CA ARG A 784 -33.36 13.51 24.91
C ARG A 784 -34.32 12.36 25.09
N GLU A 785 -35.55 12.50 24.57
CA GLU A 785 -36.59 11.46 24.63
C GLU A 785 -36.12 10.15 23.99
N ARG A 786 -35.38 10.23 22.88
CA ARG A 786 -34.82 9.03 22.23
C ARG A 786 -33.75 8.35 23.08
N ALA A 787 -32.84 9.11 23.68
CA ALA A 787 -31.82 8.55 24.56
C ALA A 787 -32.44 7.82 25.76
N HIS A 788 -33.44 8.45 26.37
CA HIS A 788 -34.19 7.87 27.49
C HIS A 788 -34.99 6.64 27.06
N LYS A 789 -35.73 6.71 25.94
CA LYS A 789 -36.53 5.59 25.41
C LYS A 789 -35.67 4.39 24.98
N ASP A 790 -34.52 4.64 24.37
CA ASP A 790 -33.67 3.56 23.85
C ASP A 790 -32.82 2.91 24.92
N TRP A 791 -32.33 3.65 25.91
CA TRP A 791 -31.32 3.13 26.84
C TRP A 791 -31.53 3.54 28.29
N GLY A 792 -32.63 4.23 28.62
CA GLY A 792 -32.85 4.79 29.96
C GLY A 792 -31.83 5.88 30.33
N GLN A 793 -31.14 6.46 29.35
CA GLN A 793 -30.04 7.39 29.59
C GLN A 793 -30.52 8.83 29.68
N ASP A 794 -29.92 9.58 30.59
CA ASP A 794 -29.97 11.04 30.65
C ASP A 794 -28.64 11.66 30.16
N PHE A 795 -28.57 12.99 30.22
CA PHE A 795 -27.42 13.78 29.79
C PHE A 795 -26.79 14.50 30.98
N TRP A 796 -25.50 14.27 31.19
CA TRP A 796 -24.68 15.04 32.14
C TRP A 796 -24.27 16.39 31.57
N TRP A 797 -24.10 16.46 30.25
CA TRP A 797 -24.01 17.71 29.51
C TRP A 797 -25.26 17.85 28.66
N ARG A 798 -26.25 18.59 29.16
CA ARG A 798 -27.56 18.64 28.53
C ARG A 798 -27.49 19.38 27.19
N PRO A 799 -28.17 18.87 26.15
CA PRO A 799 -28.17 19.53 24.85
C PRO A 799 -28.79 20.93 24.95
N GLY A 800 -28.13 21.93 24.37
CA GLY A 800 -28.51 23.35 24.43
C GLY A 800 -27.88 24.14 25.58
N GLU A 801 -27.15 23.48 26.49
CA GLU A 801 -26.42 24.15 27.56
C GLU A 801 -24.94 24.32 27.22
N GLY A 802 -24.42 25.55 27.37
CA GLY A 802 -23.02 25.87 27.04
C GLY A 802 -21.98 25.26 28.00
N LEU A 803 -22.40 24.88 29.21
CA LEU A 803 -21.58 24.19 30.21
C LEU A 803 -22.38 23.03 30.82
N PRO A 804 -21.72 21.97 31.32
CA PRO A 804 -22.40 20.87 32.00
C PRO A 804 -22.88 21.30 33.39
N ASP A 805 -24.15 21.02 33.69
CA ASP A 805 -24.75 21.29 35.00
C ASP A 805 -24.37 20.25 36.07
N ARG A 806 -23.88 19.08 35.66
CA ARG A 806 -23.48 17.98 36.57
C ARG A 806 -22.40 17.08 35.98
N ALA A 807 -21.77 16.29 36.84
CA ALA A 807 -20.90 15.21 36.41
C ALA A 807 -21.71 14.03 35.82
N PRO A 808 -21.06 13.16 35.00
CA PRO A 808 -21.66 11.91 34.56
C PRO A 808 -22.09 11.04 35.74
N ASP A 809 -23.31 10.52 35.68
CA ASP A 809 -23.82 9.60 36.69
C ASP A 809 -23.36 8.17 36.37
N MET A 810 -22.27 7.77 37.04
CA MET A 810 -21.65 6.46 36.84
C MET A 810 -22.45 5.32 37.49
N GLU A 811 -23.42 5.62 38.38
CA GLU A 811 -24.25 4.59 39.02
C GLU A 811 -25.21 3.94 38.02
N ASN A 812 -25.62 4.67 36.98
CA ASN A 812 -26.39 4.13 35.86
C ASN A 812 -25.72 2.91 35.22
N ALA A 813 -24.39 2.86 35.16
CA ALA A 813 -23.67 1.71 34.61
C ALA A 813 -23.93 0.41 35.41
N LEU A 814 -24.28 0.55 36.68
CA LEU A 814 -24.60 -0.53 37.62
C LEU A 814 -26.12 -0.81 37.70
N GLY A 815 -26.94 -0.14 36.89
CA GLY A 815 -28.40 -0.26 36.88
C GLY A 815 -29.06 0.33 38.12
N ARG A 816 -28.48 1.41 38.68
CA ARG A 816 -28.95 2.07 39.90
C ARG A 816 -29.36 3.50 39.64
#